data_AF-A0A661NWZ6-F1
#
_entry.id   AF-A0A661NWZ6-F1
#
_cell.length_a   1.000
_cell.length_b   1.000
_cell.length_c   1.000
_cell.angle_alpha   90.00
_cell.angle_beta   90.00
_cell.angle_gamma   90.00
#
_symmetry.space_group_name_H-M   'P 1'
#
loop_
_entity.id
_entity.type
_entity.pdbx_description
1 polymer ?
#
loop_
_entity_poly.entity_id
_entity_poly.type
_entity_poly.pdbx_seq_one_letter_code
_entity_poly.pdbx_strand_id
1 'polypeptide(L)'
;MSGQKQDYQLVHNLIPFMEKFIQAESPYLVEEIRLVRDGSMLFRLRSGKSLLRLKWMETAASGQVLAAFGGGVIVCAGKPGLGEQRLRQLRRAAVHVANRLERLLRGRPPHLLEWRNRNPQKIAWNRRLFNNLCPGMLVKGQTRYFDYRVADINEYSGHLNVVFQSRKASVTVTLSLSKKGDGRRKPLITWGQVGMFVTRDERDSRLRRLLEHQVEEFMGYLLSRNLPPEFSLVFDFGDPPVDYLPDDWKVDFLVTRRLDDSSFFEMLLASSKEIAVVTSCDRECFNLFSLVASQKEDWTVSSPWPVRPRPDYLNHSYYVGFNAQEVIIGSNRAERCLEALVASRTPPELIVYMDSCLHRIVGVDSRSFLERLQEKSRVPIVYYDIRTSQHPYLQQLKDFWRSLFQQLDESTSTSDPAGVVLLGVGTPEWLGLDDVCQRLGWRVLGHVFPSLDSAAVRNISRSSVLVANCWEYVRVIFSDMVKDLSQPLLSLPIPYGIEGTSQWLEKIHSRLLGEPPPLEGIDEIQSAGESFNRIRGDIAGRSVGLFSRWPGADIRLSPRIRFGVPLVDFFHELGLRICLHLYLASEEGEPAVEDVAARVGLKLDAGDEVVFFRSSSQLDELLLRGEFDLVFTEMLRDRRISRAGKIPLSVKQLHPGYTGAVRTARFIQGLLASGFYRRYRGMPVAHGERLPPRGGN
;
A
#
# COMPACT_ATOMS: atom_id res chain seq x y z
N MET A 1 19.83 -42.16 -12.44
CA MET A 1 19.19 -42.72 -11.22
C MET A 1 18.83 -41.67 -10.16
N SER A 2 19.25 -40.40 -10.25
CA SER A 2 18.91 -39.35 -9.27
C SER A 2 17.48 -38.80 -9.41
N GLY A 3 16.94 -38.70 -10.63
CA GLY A 3 15.56 -38.20 -10.86
C GLY A 3 14.45 -39.11 -10.29
N GLN A 4 14.56 -40.43 -10.47
CA GLN A 4 13.57 -41.40 -9.97
C GLN A 4 13.42 -41.40 -8.44
N LYS A 5 14.47 -41.08 -7.68
CA LYS A 5 14.39 -40.96 -6.21
C LYS A 5 13.61 -39.71 -5.79
N GLN A 6 13.74 -38.62 -6.55
CA GLN A 6 13.07 -37.35 -6.26
C GLN A 6 11.56 -37.43 -6.54
N ASP A 7 11.18 -38.04 -7.66
CA ASP A 7 9.78 -38.27 -8.02
C ASP A 7 9.09 -39.24 -7.05
N TYR A 8 9.80 -40.30 -6.61
CA TYR A 8 9.28 -41.25 -5.63
C TYR A 8 9.00 -40.59 -4.27
N GLN A 9 9.89 -39.69 -3.81
CA GLN A 9 9.73 -38.96 -2.56
C GLN A 9 8.57 -37.96 -2.62
N LEU A 10 8.42 -37.26 -3.75
CA LEU A 10 7.32 -36.32 -4.01
C LEU A 10 5.96 -37.02 -3.97
N VAL A 11 5.82 -38.15 -4.66
CA VAL A 11 4.58 -38.94 -4.66
C VAL A 11 4.30 -39.55 -3.28
N HIS A 12 5.32 -40.02 -2.57
CA HIS A 12 5.17 -40.54 -1.21
C HIS A 12 4.65 -39.47 -0.24
N ASN A 13 5.08 -38.22 -0.39
CA ASN A 13 4.60 -37.10 0.44
C ASN A 13 3.14 -36.70 0.14
N LEU A 14 2.60 -37.09 -1.01
CA LEU A 14 1.20 -36.87 -1.38
C LEU A 14 0.25 -37.95 -0.83
N ILE A 15 0.77 -39.09 -0.35
CA ILE A 15 -0.03 -40.22 0.15
C ILE A 15 -1.00 -39.79 1.27
N PRO A 16 -0.57 -39.11 2.35
CA PRO A 16 -1.48 -38.72 3.43
C PRO A 16 -2.58 -37.74 2.97
N PHE A 17 -2.28 -36.93 1.95
CA PHE A 17 -3.25 -36.02 1.34
C PHE A 17 -4.29 -36.78 0.51
N MET A 18 -3.85 -37.73 -0.32
CA MET A 18 -4.72 -38.58 -1.12
C MET A 18 -5.61 -39.45 -0.24
N GLU A 19 -5.10 -39.97 0.88
CA GLU A 19 -5.88 -40.74 1.87
C GLU A 19 -7.03 -39.89 2.42
N LYS A 20 -6.73 -38.68 2.91
CA LYS A 20 -7.75 -37.75 3.43
C LYS A 20 -8.75 -37.32 2.36
N PHE A 21 -8.28 -37.03 1.15
CA PHE A 21 -9.12 -36.58 0.03
C PHE A 21 -10.10 -37.67 -0.41
N ILE A 22 -9.62 -38.90 -0.59
CA ILE A 22 -10.49 -40.02 -0.95
C ILE A 22 -11.44 -40.34 0.21
N GLN A 23 -10.99 -40.26 1.46
CA GLN A 23 -11.83 -40.57 2.62
C GLN A 23 -12.94 -39.54 2.89
N ALA A 24 -12.76 -38.28 2.51
CA ALA A 24 -13.79 -37.25 2.64
C ALA A 24 -14.91 -37.36 1.61
N GLU A 25 -14.63 -37.94 0.44
CA GLU A 25 -15.50 -37.88 -0.75
C GLU A 25 -16.00 -39.27 -1.21
N SER A 26 -15.64 -40.33 -0.49
CA SER A 26 -15.94 -41.72 -0.85
C SER A 26 -16.73 -42.42 0.25
N PRO A 27 -17.74 -43.25 -0.10
CA PRO A 27 -18.39 -44.13 0.88
C PRO A 27 -17.47 -45.28 1.35
N TYR A 28 -16.25 -45.37 0.80
CA TYR A 28 -15.26 -46.38 1.13
C TYR A 28 -14.19 -45.80 2.07
N LEU A 29 -13.92 -46.50 3.18
CA LEU A 29 -12.83 -46.13 4.09
C LEU A 29 -11.49 -46.50 3.45
N VAL A 30 -10.59 -45.52 3.32
CA VAL A 30 -9.23 -45.77 2.85
C VAL A 30 -8.45 -46.43 3.99
N GLU A 31 -7.99 -47.67 3.81
CA GLU A 31 -7.14 -48.33 4.80
C GLU A 31 -5.66 -48.03 4.59
N GLU A 32 -5.24 -47.98 3.34
CA GLU A 32 -3.83 -47.89 2.97
C GLU A 32 -3.70 -47.43 1.51
N ILE A 33 -2.91 -46.39 1.26
CA ILE A 33 -2.40 -46.08 -0.09
C ILE A 33 -0.89 -46.28 -0.08
N ARG A 34 -0.37 -47.12 -0.98
CA ARG A 34 1.05 -47.45 -1.03
C ARG A 34 1.61 -47.37 -2.43
N LEU A 35 2.72 -46.64 -2.59
CA LEU A 35 3.50 -46.63 -3.82
C LEU A 35 4.37 -47.90 -3.89
N VAL A 36 4.22 -48.66 -4.96
CA VAL A 36 4.97 -49.90 -5.22
C VAL A 36 6.23 -49.55 -6.01
N ARG A 37 7.27 -50.39 -5.89
CA ARG A 37 8.59 -50.16 -6.52
C ARG A 37 8.54 -50.05 -8.06
N ASP A 38 7.50 -50.60 -8.69
CA ASP A 38 7.26 -50.53 -10.13
C ASP A 38 6.60 -49.19 -10.56
N GLY A 39 6.45 -48.22 -9.65
CA GLY A 39 5.83 -46.92 -9.90
C GLY A 39 4.30 -46.92 -9.81
N SER A 40 3.68 -48.08 -9.60
CA SER A 40 2.23 -48.20 -9.43
C SER A 40 1.78 -47.83 -8.02
N MET A 41 0.51 -47.43 -7.86
CA MET A 41 -0.09 -47.16 -6.54
C MET A 41 -1.11 -48.22 -6.20
N LEU A 42 -0.96 -48.84 -5.03
CA LEU A 42 -1.94 -49.76 -4.47
C LEU A 42 -2.87 -49.01 -3.52
N PHE A 43 -4.17 -49.13 -3.74
CA PHE A 43 -5.22 -48.60 -2.88
C PHE A 43 -5.94 -49.76 -2.20
N ARG A 44 -6.01 -49.73 -0.88
CA ARG A 44 -6.84 -50.63 -0.08
C ARG A 44 -8.03 -49.87 0.46
N LEU A 45 -9.22 -50.20 -0.03
CA LEU A 45 -10.47 -49.53 0.29
C LEU A 45 -11.42 -50.52 0.96
N ARG A 46 -12.00 -50.16 2.10
CA ARG A 46 -12.98 -50.99 2.81
C ARG A 46 -14.40 -50.46 2.58
N SER A 47 -15.31 -51.37 2.25
CA SER A 47 -16.77 -51.14 2.21
C SER A 47 -17.47 -52.15 3.11
N GLY A 48 -17.92 -51.73 4.28
CA GLY A 48 -18.46 -52.67 5.28
C GLY A 48 -17.44 -53.78 5.62
N LYS A 49 -17.81 -55.05 5.44
CA LYS A 49 -16.91 -56.22 5.65
C LYS A 49 -16.00 -56.54 4.45
N SER A 50 -16.18 -55.87 3.32
CA SER A 50 -15.44 -56.17 2.09
C SER A 50 -14.20 -55.29 1.96
N LEU A 51 -13.06 -55.92 1.71
CA LEU A 51 -11.81 -55.23 1.35
C LEU A 51 -11.64 -55.26 -0.17
N LEU A 52 -11.39 -54.09 -0.76
CA LEU A 52 -11.09 -53.90 -2.17
C LEU A 52 -9.61 -53.51 -2.31
N ARG A 53 -8.91 -54.16 -3.24
CA ARG A 53 -7.52 -53.84 -3.59
C ARG A 53 -7.49 -53.38 -5.03
N LEU A 54 -7.27 -52.10 -5.23
CA LEU A 54 -7.13 -51.49 -6.55
C LEU A 54 -5.65 -51.18 -6.78
N LYS A 55 -5.17 -51.41 -7.99
CA LYS A 55 -3.81 -51.01 -8.39
C LYS A 55 -3.94 -50.02 -9.54
N TRP A 56 -3.44 -48.82 -9.35
CA TRP A 56 -3.26 -47.85 -10.43
C TRP A 56 -1.89 -48.07 -11.07
N MET A 57 -1.86 -48.12 -12.39
CA MET A 57 -0.65 -48.29 -13.18
C MET A 57 -0.80 -47.59 -14.53
N GLU A 58 0.31 -47.21 -15.15
CA GLU A 58 0.31 -46.42 -16.38
C GLU A 58 -0.27 -47.19 -17.58
N THR A 59 -0.02 -48.51 -17.65
CA THR A 59 -0.56 -49.42 -18.66
C THR A 59 -0.95 -50.77 -18.05
N ALA A 60 -1.93 -51.46 -18.63
CA ALA A 60 -2.30 -52.84 -18.25
C ALA A 60 -2.89 -53.60 -19.45
N ALA A 61 -2.88 -54.94 -19.40
CA ALA A 61 -3.55 -55.77 -20.41
C ALA A 61 -5.07 -55.58 -20.36
N SER A 62 -5.72 -55.51 -21.53
CA SER A 62 -7.13 -55.10 -21.72
C SER A 62 -8.16 -55.89 -20.91
N GLY A 63 -7.85 -57.13 -20.52
CA GLY A 63 -8.73 -57.98 -19.70
C GLY A 63 -8.76 -57.66 -18.19
N GLN A 64 -7.91 -56.76 -17.69
CA GLN A 64 -7.78 -56.48 -16.24
C GLN A 64 -8.21 -55.06 -15.83
N VAL A 65 -8.55 -54.22 -16.81
CA VAL A 65 -8.88 -52.81 -16.59
C VAL A 65 -10.28 -52.65 -16.01
N LEU A 66 -10.36 -52.05 -14.83
CA LEU A 66 -11.62 -51.65 -14.20
C LEU A 66 -12.04 -50.23 -14.59
N ALA A 67 -11.06 -49.33 -14.81
CA ALA A 67 -11.25 -47.96 -15.30
C ALA A 67 -9.97 -47.41 -15.91
N ALA A 68 -10.08 -46.51 -16.89
CA ALA A 68 -8.96 -45.81 -17.54
C ALA A 68 -9.18 -44.30 -17.48
N PHE A 69 -8.10 -43.52 -17.44
CA PHE A 69 -8.11 -42.06 -17.50
C PHE A 69 -6.81 -41.53 -18.09
N GLY A 70 -6.72 -40.22 -18.37
CA GLY A 70 -5.67 -39.59 -19.18
C GLY A 70 -4.21 -39.75 -18.71
N GLY A 71 -3.97 -40.33 -17.53
CA GLY A 71 -2.63 -40.64 -17.02
C GLY A 71 -2.42 -42.09 -16.57
N GLY A 72 -3.37 -43.02 -16.78
CA GLY A 72 -3.19 -44.44 -16.44
C GLY A 72 -4.50 -45.24 -16.29
N VAL A 73 -4.38 -46.47 -15.81
CA VAL A 73 -5.47 -47.43 -15.63
C VAL A 73 -5.53 -47.98 -14.20
N ILE A 74 -6.74 -48.26 -13.72
CA ILE A 74 -6.99 -48.94 -12.44
C ILE A 74 -7.40 -50.38 -12.72
N VAL A 75 -6.69 -51.34 -12.13
CA VAL A 75 -6.96 -52.77 -12.23
C VAL A 75 -7.32 -53.37 -10.87
N CYS A 76 -8.04 -54.49 -10.86
CA CYS A 76 -8.30 -55.25 -9.64
C CYS A 76 -7.05 -56.06 -9.26
N ALA A 77 -6.51 -55.86 -8.06
CA ALA A 77 -5.40 -56.68 -7.57
C ALA A 77 -5.96 -57.93 -6.84
N GLY A 78 -6.27 -59.01 -7.57
CA GLY A 78 -6.77 -60.26 -6.98
C GLY A 78 -7.23 -61.34 -7.98
N LYS A 79 -7.36 -62.59 -7.50
CA LYS A 79 -7.57 -63.81 -8.31
C LYS A 79 -8.80 -63.73 -9.25
N PRO A 80 -8.70 -64.25 -10.49
CA PRO A 80 -9.84 -64.38 -11.40
C PRO A 80 -10.92 -65.31 -10.80
N GLY A 81 -12.19 -64.91 -10.88
CA GLY A 81 -13.33 -65.65 -10.30
C GLY A 81 -14.32 -64.82 -9.49
N LEU A 82 -14.27 -63.49 -9.55
CA LEU A 82 -15.27 -62.64 -8.89
C LEU A 82 -16.61 -62.70 -9.64
N GLY A 83 -17.71 -62.93 -8.91
CA GLY A 83 -19.06 -62.87 -9.49
C GLY A 83 -19.39 -61.48 -10.06
N GLU A 84 -20.22 -61.45 -11.12
CA GLU A 84 -20.53 -60.24 -11.89
C GLU A 84 -20.94 -59.03 -11.03
N GLN A 85 -21.75 -59.25 -9.99
CA GLN A 85 -22.23 -58.16 -9.13
C GLN A 85 -21.08 -57.45 -8.41
N ARG A 86 -20.05 -58.21 -7.99
CA ARG A 86 -18.88 -57.67 -7.29
C ARG A 86 -17.92 -56.98 -8.27
N LEU A 87 -17.83 -57.48 -9.51
CA LEU A 87 -17.14 -56.81 -10.62
C LEU A 87 -17.78 -55.47 -10.98
N ARG A 88 -19.11 -55.37 -11.01
CA ARG A 88 -19.83 -54.10 -11.26
C ARG A 88 -19.57 -53.07 -10.16
N GLN A 89 -19.55 -53.50 -8.89
CA GLN A 89 -19.19 -52.62 -7.77
C GLN A 89 -17.74 -52.13 -7.86
N LEU A 90 -16.80 -53.03 -8.17
CA LEU A 90 -15.39 -52.69 -8.35
C LEU A 90 -15.17 -51.71 -9.51
N ARG A 91 -15.86 -51.89 -10.64
CA ARG A 91 -15.79 -50.95 -11.78
C ARG A 91 -16.33 -49.56 -11.41
N ARG A 92 -17.45 -49.47 -10.69
CA ARG A 92 -17.99 -48.18 -10.24
C ARG A 92 -17.03 -47.45 -9.30
N ALA A 93 -16.45 -48.16 -8.33
CA ALA A 93 -15.45 -47.60 -7.43
C ALA A 93 -14.18 -47.16 -8.18
N ALA A 94 -13.70 -47.98 -9.12
CA ALA A 94 -12.53 -47.66 -9.94
C ALA A 94 -12.76 -46.44 -10.85
N VAL A 95 -13.91 -46.33 -11.52
CA VAL A 95 -14.26 -45.16 -12.36
C VAL A 95 -14.35 -43.89 -11.51
N HIS A 96 -14.91 -43.98 -10.30
CA HIS A 96 -14.99 -42.85 -9.38
C HIS A 96 -13.60 -42.37 -8.95
N VAL A 97 -12.70 -43.29 -8.56
CA VAL A 97 -11.31 -42.97 -8.19
C VAL A 97 -10.54 -42.42 -9.40
N ALA A 98 -10.70 -43.02 -10.59
CA ALA A 98 -10.08 -42.58 -11.84
C ALA A 98 -10.44 -41.13 -12.20
N ASN A 99 -11.73 -40.78 -12.23
CA ASN A 99 -12.22 -39.43 -12.55
C ASN A 99 -11.77 -38.36 -11.52
N ARG A 100 -11.39 -38.78 -10.32
CA ARG A 100 -10.92 -37.89 -9.24
C ARG A 100 -9.40 -37.70 -9.34
N LEU A 101 -8.65 -38.77 -9.55
CA LEU A 101 -7.21 -38.72 -9.85
C LEU A 101 -6.95 -37.92 -11.12
N GLU A 102 -7.77 -38.08 -12.14
CA GLU A 102 -7.67 -37.31 -13.38
C GLU A 102 -7.89 -35.81 -13.16
N ARG A 103 -8.84 -35.41 -12.29
CA ARG A 103 -9.01 -34.00 -11.89
C ARG A 103 -7.81 -33.46 -11.11
N LEU A 104 -7.22 -34.29 -10.25
CA LEU A 104 -6.03 -33.95 -9.48
C LEU A 104 -4.78 -33.77 -10.38
N LEU A 105 -4.65 -34.61 -11.41
CA LEU A 105 -3.46 -34.70 -12.27
C LEU A 105 -3.53 -33.85 -13.55
N ARG A 106 -4.74 -33.53 -14.06
CA ARG A 106 -4.92 -32.59 -15.19
C ARG A 106 -4.65 -31.13 -14.80
N GLY A 107 -4.76 -30.80 -13.52
CA GLY A 107 -4.18 -29.57 -13.00
C GLY A 107 -2.70 -29.80 -12.76
N ARG A 108 -1.81 -29.00 -13.37
CA ARG A 108 -0.45 -28.85 -12.83
C ARG A 108 -0.60 -28.68 -11.32
N PRO A 109 0.08 -29.45 -10.46
CA PRO A 109 -0.06 -29.29 -9.02
C PRO A 109 0.15 -27.80 -8.75
N PRO A 110 -0.78 -27.10 -8.09
CA PRO A 110 -0.68 -25.67 -7.99
C PRO A 110 0.63 -25.36 -7.26
N HIS A 111 1.42 -24.44 -7.81
CA HIS A 111 2.62 -23.87 -7.17
C HIS A 111 2.36 -23.46 -5.69
N LEU A 112 1.09 -23.34 -5.28
CA LEU A 112 0.63 -23.17 -3.90
C LEU A 112 1.05 -24.26 -2.91
N LEU A 113 1.26 -25.52 -3.32
CA LEU A 113 1.76 -26.55 -2.37
C LEU A 113 3.25 -26.40 -2.07
N GLU A 114 4.01 -25.73 -2.94
CA GLU A 114 5.41 -25.34 -2.67
C GLU A 114 5.48 -24.13 -1.73
N TRP A 115 4.46 -23.25 -1.76
CA TRP A 115 4.38 -22.08 -0.88
C TRP A 115 3.92 -22.40 0.55
N ARG A 116 3.07 -23.42 0.73
CA ARG A 116 2.48 -23.75 2.04
C ARG A 116 3.42 -24.37 3.07
N ASN A 117 4.65 -24.75 2.67
CA ASN A 117 5.63 -25.42 3.55
C ASN A 117 6.78 -24.52 4.01
N ARG A 118 6.68 -23.19 3.89
CA ARG A 118 7.56 -22.30 4.67
C ARG A 118 6.99 -22.15 6.07
N ASN A 119 7.59 -22.87 7.03
CA ASN A 119 7.29 -22.83 8.45
C ASN A 119 7.00 -21.40 8.95
N PRO A 120 5.89 -21.13 9.70
CA PRO A 120 5.75 -19.89 10.44
C PRO A 120 6.85 -19.85 11.52
N GLN A 121 7.86 -19.01 11.32
CA GLN A 121 8.90 -18.78 12.33
C GLN A 121 8.38 -17.78 13.36
N LYS A 122 8.51 -18.11 14.65
CA LYS A 122 8.30 -17.13 15.73
C LYS A 122 9.30 -15.98 15.56
N ILE A 123 8.82 -14.78 15.23
CA ILE A 123 9.65 -13.57 15.23
C ILE A 123 9.89 -13.16 16.67
N ALA A 124 11.14 -13.25 17.13
CA ALA A 124 11.57 -12.76 18.41
C ALA A 124 12.05 -11.30 18.28
N TRP A 125 11.79 -10.46 19.29
CA TRP A 125 12.46 -9.17 19.41
C TRP A 125 13.95 -9.40 19.63
N ASN A 126 14.71 -9.23 18.55
CA ASN A 126 16.10 -9.63 18.45
C ASN A 126 16.85 -8.63 17.55
N ARG A 127 18.17 -8.80 17.43
CA ARG A 127 19.02 -7.89 16.66
C ARG A 127 18.59 -7.79 15.19
N ARG A 128 18.08 -8.89 14.62
CA ARG A 128 17.60 -8.93 13.23
C ARG A 128 16.38 -8.04 13.03
N LEU A 129 15.34 -8.18 13.86
CA LEU A 129 14.13 -7.36 13.75
C LEU A 129 14.47 -5.87 13.96
N PHE A 130 15.31 -5.56 14.94
CA PHE A 130 15.76 -4.19 15.15
C PHE A 130 16.50 -3.62 13.93
N ASN A 131 17.40 -4.40 13.33
CA ASN A 131 18.09 -3.98 12.11
C ASN A 131 17.14 -3.80 10.92
N ASN A 132 16.06 -4.57 10.81
CA ASN A 132 15.06 -4.36 9.76
C ASN A 132 14.31 -3.04 9.97
N LEU A 133 13.98 -2.71 11.22
CA LEU A 133 13.30 -1.46 11.57
C LEU A 133 14.23 -0.25 11.49
N CYS A 134 15.52 -0.42 11.80
CA CYS A 134 16.54 0.62 11.84
C CYS A 134 17.77 0.21 11.02
N PRO A 135 17.66 0.04 9.68
CA PRO A 135 18.69 -0.57 8.85
C PRO A 135 19.98 0.24 8.80
N GLY A 136 21.08 -0.41 9.19
CA GLY A 136 22.43 0.17 9.19
C GLY A 136 22.66 1.23 10.28
N MET A 137 21.72 1.41 11.21
CA MET A 137 21.84 2.49 12.21
C MET A 137 22.71 2.11 13.41
N LEU A 138 22.62 0.86 13.88
CA LEU A 138 23.43 0.34 14.98
C LEU A 138 24.34 -0.78 14.49
N VAL A 139 25.53 -0.41 14.06
CA VAL A 139 26.55 -1.33 13.58
C VAL A 139 27.72 -1.31 14.54
N LYS A 140 27.99 -2.47 15.15
CA LYS A 140 29.10 -2.68 16.08
C LYS A 140 30.42 -2.20 15.46
N GLY A 141 31.10 -1.30 16.17
CA GLY A 141 32.37 -0.69 15.79
C GLY A 141 32.26 0.46 14.79
N GLN A 142 31.13 0.63 14.10
CA GLN A 142 30.97 1.61 13.02
C GLN A 142 30.08 2.78 13.44
N THR A 143 28.95 2.51 14.10
CA THR A 143 28.08 3.59 14.59
C THR A 143 28.79 4.36 15.68
N ARG A 144 28.95 5.66 15.46
CA ARG A 144 29.54 6.60 16.40
C ARG A 144 28.55 7.71 16.74
N TYR A 145 28.56 8.10 18.01
CA TYR A 145 27.92 9.30 18.50
C TYR A 145 28.95 10.04 19.34
N PHE A 146 29.47 11.15 18.81
CA PHE A 146 30.65 11.84 19.35
C PHE A 146 31.83 10.87 19.60
N ASP A 147 32.30 10.78 20.84
CA ASP A 147 33.40 9.90 21.25
C ASP A 147 32.95 8.47 21.59
N TYR A 148 31.64 8.19 21.61
CA TYR A 148 31.09 6.86 21.80
C TYR A 148 31.01 6.10 20.48
N ARG A 149 31.35 4.82 20.53
CA ARG A 149 31.09 3.83 19.48
C ARG A 149 30.17 2.76 20.00
N VAL A 150 29.29 2.22 19.16
CA VAL A 150 28.55 1.00 19.49
C VAL A 150 29.56 -0.14 19.62
N ALA A 151 29.91 -0.52 20.83
CA ALA A 151 30.87 -1.56 21.14
C ALA A 151 30.23 -2.95 21.05
N ASP A 152 28.94 -3.07 21.34
CA ASP A 152 28.25 -4.36 21.29
C ASP A 152 26.74 -4.25 21.11
N ILE A 153 26.13 -5.32 20.59
CA ILE A 153 24.67 -5.47 20.47
C ILE A 153 24.30 -6.90 20.85
N ASN A 154 23.69 -7.07 22.02
CA ASN A 154 23.37 -8.37 22.60
C ASN A 154 21.85 -8.56 22.72
N GLU A 155 21.37 -9.77 22.42
CA GLU A 155 19.96 -10.13 22.50
C GLU A 155 19.72 -11.18 23.59
N TYR A 156 18.65 -11.02 24.36
CA TYR A 156 18.21 -12.02 25.34
C TYR A 156 16.73 -11.83 25.66
N SER A 157 15.95 -12.91 25.58
CA SER A 157 14.57 -12.99 26.11
C SER A 157 13.65 -11.80 25.78
N GLY A 158 13.69 -11.29 24.54
CA GLY A 158 12.87 -10.13 24.14
C GLY A 158 13.43 -8.77 24.54
N HIS A 159 14.72 -8.71 24.87
CA HIS A 159 15.49 -7.49 25.10
C HIS A 159 16.63 -7.38 24.08
N LEU A 160 16.94 -6.14 23.70
CA LEU A 160 18.11 -5.79 22.90
C LEU A 160 18.97 -4.78 23.67
N ASN A 161 20.19 -5.18 24.04
CA ASN A 161 21.18 -4.31 24.67
C ASN A 161 22.14 -3.75 23.66
N VAL A 162 22.24 -2.43 23.62
CA VAL A 162 23.19 -1.67 22.81
C VAL A 162 24.22 -1.05 23.75
N VAL A 163 25.47 -1.47 23.62
CA VAL A 163 26.58 -0.97 24.45
C VAL A 163 27.30 0.12 23.68
N PHE A 164 27.26 1.35 24.19
CA PHE A 164 28.06 2.48 23.71
C PHE A 164 29.30 2.61 24.58
N GLN A 165 30.48 2.67 23.96
CA GLN A 165 31.75 2.81 24.68
C GLN A 165 32.55 3.98 24.14
N SER A 166 33.04 4.83 25.03
CA SER A 166 34.05 5.85 24.74
C SER A 166 35.39 5.51 25.40
N ARG A 167 36.37 6.42 25.34
CA ARG A 167 37.63 6.28 26.09
C ARG A 167 37.44 6.40 27.61
N LYS A 168 36.36 7.05 28.05
CA LYS A 168 36.15 7.44 29.45
C LYS A 168 35.06 6.65 30.15
N ALA A 169 34.06 6.15 29.42
CA ALA A 169 32.91 5.47 30.01
C ALA A 169 32.22 4.52 29.04
N SER A 170 31.46 3.57 29.59
CA SER A 170 30.50 2.75 28.86
C SER A 170 29.06 3.03 29.32
N VAL A 171 28.11 2.98 28.39
CA VAL A 171 26.68 3.11 28.62
C VAL A 171 25.96 1.97 27.90
N THR A 172 25.08 1.27 28.60
CA THR A 172 24.24 0.20 28.01
C THR A 172 22.79 0.65 27.98
N VAL A 173 22.23 0.68 26.77
CA VAL A 173 20.83 1.00 26.50
C VAL A 173 20.09 -0.29 26.14
N THR A 174 19.02 -0.60 26.84
CA THR A 174 18.18 -1.79 26.66
C THR A 174 16.84 -1.41 26.05
N LEU A 175 16.44 -2.11 24.98
CA LEU A 175 15.13 -1.99 24.33
C LEU A 175 14.29 -3.24 24.62
N SER A 176 13.04 -3.09 25.05
CA SER A 176 12.13 -4.20 25.40
C SER A 176 10.72 -3.96 24.87
N LEU A 177 10.03 -5.02 24.42
CA LEU A 177 8.62 -4.95 23.96
C LEU A 177 7.55 -5.00 25.07
N SER A 178 7.94 -5.07 26.34
CA SER A 178 6.96 -5.27 27.41
C SER A 178 6.34 -3.94 27.89
N LYS A 179 5.01 -3.79 27.71
CA LYS A 179 4.21 -2.71 28.35
C LYS A 179 4.27 -2.77 29.88
N LYS A 180 4.48 -3.98 30.43
CA LYS A 180 4.82 -4.21 31.83
C LYS A 180 6.32 -4.41 31.88
N GLY A 181 7.08 -3.37 32.23
CA GLY A 181 8.45 -3.57 32.68
C GLY A 181 8.50 -4.68 33.73
N ASP A 182 9.67 -5.20 34.05
CA ASP A 182 9.92 -6.23 35.09
C ASP A 182 9.40 -5.88 36.52
N GLY A 183 8.59 -4.83 36.66
CA GLY A 183 8.05 -4.29 37.89
C GLY A 183 8.96 -3.28 38.59
N ARG A 184 10.21 -3.09 38.12
CA ARG A 184 11.23 -2.38 38.92
C ARG A 184 11.77 -1.08 38.31
N ARG A 185 11.60 -0.81 37.01
CA ARG A 185 12.09 0.44 36.39
C ARG A 185 11.09 1.04 35.40
N LYS A 186 10.90 2.38 35.47
CA LYS A 186 10.18 3.14 34.44
C LYS A 186 11.09 3.33 33.22
N PRO A 187 10.61 3.07 31.99
CA PRO A 187 11.38 3.36 30.78
C PRO A 187 11.75 4.84 30.71
N LEU A 188 12.97 5.12 30.23
CA LEU A 188 13.43 6.47 29.97
C LEU A 188 12.60 7.11 28.87
N ILE A 189 12.35 6.34 27.80
CA ILE A 189 11.48 6.74 26.69
C ILE A 189 10.68 5.51 26.22
N THR A 190 9.45 5.74 25.79
CA THR A 190 8.54 4.71 25.26
C THR A 190 8.08 5.06 23.86
N TRP A 191 8.10 4.08 22.96
CA TRP A 191 7.54 4.15 21.61
C TRP A 191 6.60 2.96 21.38
N GLY A 192 5.29 3.21 21.38
CA GLY A 192 4.29 2.13 21.33
C GLY A 192 4.51 1.07 22.42
N GLN A 193 4.90 -0.13 22.03
CA GLN A 193 5.22 -1.24 22.95
C GLN A 193 6.70 -1.32 23.34
N VAL A 194 7.58 -0.54 22.70
CA VAL A 194 9.03 -0.54 22.97
C VAL A 194 9.36 0.42 24.12
N GLY A 195 9.88 -0.11 25.22
CA GLY A 195 10.49 0.66 26.30
C GLY A 195 12.01 0.69 26.17
N MET A 196 12.60 1.88 26.31
CA MET A 196 14.05 2.09 26.36
C MET A 196 14.52 2.36 27.79
N PHE A 197 15.59 1.69 28.21
CA PHE A 197 16.14 1.78 29.57
C PHE A 197 17.66 1.96 29.52
N VAL A 198 18.23 2.77 30.40
CA VAL A 198 19.67 2.73 30.65
C VAL A 198 19.92 1.72 31.76
N THR A 199 20.56 0.59 31.43
CA THR A 199 20.77 -0.51 32.38
C THR A 199 22.13 -0.47 33.07
N ARG A 200 23.15 0.10 32.41
CA ARG A 200 24.47 0.39 32.97
C ARG A 200 24.96 1.74 32.46
N ASP A 201 25.52 2.56 33.35
CA ASP A 201 26.02 3.89 33.00
C ASP A 201 27.26 4.22 33.86
N GLU A 202 28.43 4.18 33.23
CA GLU A 202 29.73 4.46 33.88
C GLU A 202 30.13 5.93 33.78
N ARG A 203 29.31 6.78 33.15
CA ARG A 203 29.57 8.23 33.09
C ARG A 203 29.48 8.82 34.49
N ASP A 204 30.39 9.72 34.82
CA ASP A 204 30.23 10.58 36.00
C ASP A 204 29.05 11.55 35.82
N SER A 205 28.58 12.11 36.93
CA SER A 205 27.41 12.98 36.95
C SER A 205 27.56 14.27 36.13
N ARG A 206 28.79 14.75 35.88
CA ARG A 206 29.05 15.93 35.04
C ARG A 206 28.93 15.55 33.56
N LEU A 207 29.52 14.43 33.15
CA LEU A 207 29.43 13.93 31.77
C LEU A 207 27.98 13.62 31.36
N ARG A 208 27.15 13.06 32.27
CA ARG A 208 25.73 12.79 31.98
C ARG A 208 24.91 14.03 31.60
N ARG A 209 25.34 15.23 32.00
CA ARG A 209 24.65 16.50 31.71
C ARG A 209 25.05 17.11 30.37
N LEU A 210 26.11 16.61 29.74
CA LEU A 210 26.58 17.10 28.45
C LEU A 210 25.86 16.34 27.34
N LEU A 211 25.19 17.06 26.43
CA LEU A 211 24.44 16.50 25.30
C LEU A 211 25.26 15.51 24.45
N GLU A 212 26.55 15.81 24.28
CA GLU A 212 27.50 14.99 23.52
C GLU A 212 27.70 13.59 24.12
N HIS A 213 27.45 13.43 25.41
CA HIS A 213 27.60 12.17 26.13
C HIS A 213 26.27 11.42 26.30
N GLN A 214 25.13 12.01 25.90
CA GLN A 214 23.78 11.44 26.07
C GLN A 214 23.40 10.47 24.94
N VAL A 215 24.06 9.31 24.91
CA VAL A 215 23.79 8.25 23.92
C VAL A 215 22.35 7.73 23.95
N GLU A 216 21.66 7.88 25.08
CA GLU A 216 20.26 7.58 25.25
C GLU A 216 19.35 8.53 24.46
N GLU A 217 19.72 9.81 24.34
CA GLU A 217 18.99 10.76 23.49
C GLU A 217 19.24 10.47 22.01
N PHE A 218 20.48 10.13 21.64
CA PHE A 218 20.80 9.65 20.30
C PHE A 218 19.96 8.41 19.94
N MET A 219 19.95 7.39 20.81
CA MET A 219 19.11 6.20 20.63
C MET A 219 17.63 6.56 20.53
N GLY A 220 17.15 7.45 21.38
CA GLY A 220 15.77 7.93 21.34
C GLY A 220 15.44 8.63 20.03
N TYR A 221 16.34 9.46 19.52
CA TYR A 221 16.22 10.09 18.22
C TYR A 221 16.18 9.05 17.09
N LEU A 222 17.08 8.06 17.09
CA LEU A 222 17.06 6.99 16.09
C LEU A 222 15.73 6.24 16.10
N LEU A 223 15.22 5.90 17.29
CA LEU A 223 13.93 5.23 17.43
C LEU A 223 12.79 6.11 16.93
N SER A 224 12.74 7.39 17.32
CA SER A 224 11.68 8.32 16.90
C SER A 224 11.62 8.58 15.39
N ARG A 225 12.75 8.40 14.69
CA ARG A 225 12.85 8.57 13.23
C ARG A 225 12.43 7.33 12.44
N ASN A 226 12.45 6.17 13.07
CA ASN A 226 12.31 4.89 12.39
C ASN A 226 11.15 4.05 12.94
N LEU A 227 10.62 4.40 14.10
CA LEU A 227 9.43 3.80 14.70
C LEU A 227 8.37 4.89 14.87
N PRO A 228 7.14 4.69 14.36
CA PRO A 228 6.07 5.64 14.59
C PRO A 228 5.73 5.72 16.10
N PRO A 229 5.17 6.86 16.58
CA PRO A 229 4.82 7.06 18.00
C PRO A 229 3.91 5.96 18.57
N GLU A 230 3.04 5.41 17.73
CA GLU A 230 2.12 4.32 18.02
C GLU A 230 2.44 3.08 17.17
N PHE A 231 3.59 2.45 17.42
CA PHE A 231 3.97 1.22 16.74
C PHE A 231 3.41 -0.03 17.45
N SER A 232 2.70 -0.89 16.70
CA SER A 232 2.23 -2.21 17.12
C SER A 232 2.80 -3.30 16.20
N LEU A 233 3.59 -4.22 16.75
CA LEU A 233 4.10 -5.39 16.01
C LEU A 233 3.03 -6.47 15.93
N VAL A 234 2.27 -6.51 14.84
CA VAL A 234 1.47 -7.70 14.48
C VAL A 234 1.56 -7.94 12.99
N PHE A 235 2.65 -8.54 12.49
CA PHE A 235 2.71 -8.99 11.09
C PHE A 235 3.49 -10.30 10.90
N ASP A 236 2.96 -11.11 9.98
CA ASP A 236 3.50 -12.37 9.50
C ASP A 236 3.57 -12.25 7.96
N PHE A 237 4.75 -11.86 7.46
CA PHE A 237 5.13 -11.95 6.04
C PHE A 237 6.62 -12.27 5.99
N GLY A 238 7.02 -13.11 5.03
CA GLY A 238 8.42 -13.50 4.87
C GLY A 238 9.25 -12.39 4.23
N ASP A 239 10.34 -12.00 4.90
CA ASP A 239 11.34 -11.10 4.33
C ASP A 239 11.98 -11.70 3.06
N PRO A 240 12.38 -10.86 2.10
CA PRO A 240 13.35 -11.26 1.08
C PRO A 240 14.71 -11.63 1.73
N PRO A 241 15.61 -12.32 1.00
CA PRO A 241 16.93 -12.69 1.49
C PRO A 241 17.68 -11.49 2.12
N VAL A 242 18.54 -11.75 3.10
CA VAL A 242 19.33 -10.75 3.86
C VAL A 242 20.24 -9.89 2.96
N ASP A 243 20.44 -10.36 1.74
CA ASP A 243 21.27 -9.86 0.67
C ASP A 243 20.45 -9.35 -0.54
N TYR A 244 19.12 -9.29 -0.42
CA TYR A 244 18.26 -8.64 -1.41
C TYR A 244 18.26 -7.11 -1.21
N LEU A 245 19.20 -6.46 -1.88
CA LEU A 245 19.08 -5.07 -2.25
C LEU A 245 18.48 -5.06 -3.66
N PRO A 246 17.29 -4.45 -3.91
CA PRO A 246 16.97 -4.10 -5.27
C PRO A 246 18.11 -3.18 -5.73
N ASP A 247 18.81 -3.56 -6.80
CA ASP A 247 19.91 -2.75 -7.30
C ASP A 247 19.46 -1.27 -7.41
N ASP A 248 20.30 -0.30 -7.05
CA ASP A 248 19.90 1.12 -7.03
C ASP A 248 19.35 1.60 -8.40
N TRP A 249 19.68 0.91 -9.50
CA TRP A 249 19.11 1.14 -10.84
C TRP A 249 17.67 0.62 -11.03
N LYS A 250 17.22 -0.34 -10.20
CA LYS A 250 15.83 -0.85 -10.16
C LYS A 250 14.90 0.07 -9.35
N VAL A 251 15.45 0.95 -8.52
CA VAL A 251 14.71 2.02 -7.85
C VAL A 251 14.77 3.26 -8.73
N ASP A 252 13.94 3.22 -9.77
CA ASP A 252 13.89 4.24 -10.80
C ASP A 252 13.42 5.59 -10.20
N PHE A 253 14.39 6.51 -10.06
CA PHE A 253 14.18 7.89 -9.58
C PHE A 253 13.11 8.65 -10.38
N LEU A 254 12.84 8.19 -11.61
CA LEU A 254 12.00 8.84 -12.59
C LEU A 254 10.67 8.11 -12.80
N VAL A 255 10.45 6.98 -12.13
CA VAL A 255 9.13 6.37 -12.08
C VAL A 255 8.33 7.10 -11.00
N THR A 256 7.51 8.04 -11.45
CA THR A 256 6.23 8.28 -10.79
C THR A 256 5.54 6.93 -10.69
N ARG A 257 5.62 6.30 -9.52
CA ARG A 257 4.77 5.14 -9.23
C ARG A 257 3.35 5.60 -9.51
N ARG A 258 2.71 4.92 -10.46
CA ARG A 258 1.26 5.05 -10.67
C ARG A 258 0.62 4.82 -9.31
N LEU A 259 -0.46 5.52 -8.99
CA LEU A 259 -1.16 5.23 -7.74
C LEU A 259 -1.33 3.75 -7.63
N ASP A 260 -0.89 3.23 -6.50
CA ASP A 260 -1.41 1.96 -6.08
C ASP A 260 -2.90 2.19 -5.76
N ASP A 261 -3.70 1.16 -6.00
CA ASP A 261 -5.11 1.13 -5.61
C ASP A 261 -5.31 1.38 -4.09
N SER A 262 -4.23 1.58 -3.32
CA SER A 262 -4.21 1.88 -1.90
C SER A 262 -5.10 3.05 -1.53
N SER A 263 -5.01 4.21 -2.20
CA SER A 263 -5.80 5.39 -1.82
C SER A 263 -7.30 5.15 -1.97
N PHE A 264 -7.70 4.28 -2.91
CA PHE A 264 -9.08 3.85 -3.04
C PHE A 264 -9.49 2.90 -1.91
N PHE A 265 -8.64 1.94 -1.54
CA PHE A 265 -8.91 1.08 -0.38
C PHE A 265 -8.94 1.86 0.95
N GLU A 266 -8.01 2.81 1.12
CA GLU A 266 -7.98 3.79 2.21
C GLU A 266 -9.31 4.53 2.29
N MET A 267 -9.81 5.05 1.17
CA MET A 267 -11.11 5.71 1.10
C MET A 267 -12.24 4.78 1.57
N LEU A 268 -12.31 3.56 1.05
CA LEU A 268 -13.35 2.61 1.43
C LEU A 268 -13.30 2.30 2.92
N LEU A 269 -12.12 1.99 3.45
CA LEU A 269 -11.92 1.66 4.86
C LEU A 269 -12.07 2.86 5.80
N ALA A 270 -11.96 4.08 5.30
CA ALA A 270 -12.19 5.30 6.09
C ALA A 270 -13.59 5.89 5.90
N SER A 271 -14.50 5.14 5.29
CA SER A 271 -15.90 5.54 5.13
C SER A 271 -16.59 5.73 6.49
N SER A 272 -17.80 6.30 6.44
CA SER A 272 -18.60 6.50 7.63
C SER A 272 -19.25 5.19 8.09
N LYS A 273 -19.70 5.12 9.35
CA LYS A 273 -20.33 3.91 9.93
C LYS A 273 -21.64 3.50 9.23
N GLU A 274 -22.23 4.42 8.48
CA GLU A 274 -23.41 4.21 7.65
C GLU A 274 -23.09 3.35 6.41
N ILE A 275 -21.81 3.17 6.08
CA ILE A 275 -21.33 2.37 4.96
C ILE A 275 -20.66 1.10 5.49
N ALA A 276 -21.23 -0.05 5.18
CA ALA A 276 -20.60 -1.34 5.49
C ALA A 276 -19.68 -1.76 4.35
N VAL A 277 -18.39 -1.98 4.63
CA VAL A 277 -17.42 -2.48 3.66
C VAL A 277 -17.17 -3.96 3.91
N VAL A 278 -17.62 -4.82 3.02
CA VAL A 278 -17.44 -6.27 3.11
C VAL A 278 -16.35 -6.71 2.15
N THR A 279 -15.18 -7.04 2.69
CA THR A 279 -14.06 -7.55 1.90
C THR A 279 -14.02 -9.07 1.98
N SER A 280 -14.36 -9.71 0.87
CA SER A 280 -14.25 -11.15 0.70
C SER A 280 -12.93 -11.47 0.00
N CYS A 281 -11.94 -11.96 0.74
CA CYS A 281 -10.63 -12.30 0.17
C CYS A 281 -9.85 -13.29 1.06
N ASP A 282 -8.73 -13.80 0.57
CA ASP A 282 -7.76 -14.45 1.45
C ASP A 282 -7.15 -13.44 2.44
N ARG A 283 -6.49 -13.98 3.47
CA ARG A 283 -5.94 -13.17 4.56
C ARG A 283 -4.76 -12.31 4.11
N GLU A 284 -4.01 -12.72 3.08
CA GLU A 284 -2.89 -11.95 2.56
C GLU A 284 -3.39 -10.68 1.86
N CYS A 285 -4.39 -10.80 0.98
CA CYS A 285 -5.05 -9.64 0.38
C CYS A 285 -5.66 -8.72 1.45
N PHE A 286 -6.37 -9.28 2.44
CA PHE A 286 -6.96 -8.46 3.51
C PHE A 286 -5.89 -7.75 4.33
N ASN A 287 -4.79 -8.43 4.66
CA ASN A 287 -3.68 -7.82 5.37
C ASN A 287 -3.09 -6.66 4.56
N LEU A 288 -2.92 -6.80 3.24
CA LEU A 288 -2.48 -5.70 2.37
C LEU A 288 -3.45 -4.51 2.42
N PHE A 289 -4.78 -4.74 2.39
CA PHE A 289 -5.78 -3.67 2.49
C PHE A 289 -5.90 -3.07 3.91
N SER A 290 -5.77 -3.88 4.95
CA SER A 290 -5.82 -3.40 6.34
C SER A 290 -4.54 -2.64 6.73
N LEU A 291 -3.39 -3.00 6.14
CA LEU A 291 -2.15 -2.23 6.21
C LEU A 291 -2.30 -0.87 5.53
N VAL A 292 -3.10 -0.78 4.47
CA VAL A 292 -3.49 0.47 3.82
C VAL A 292 -4.29 1.38 4.77
N ALA A 293 -5.11 0.82 5.65
CA ALA A 293 -5.79 1.58 6.73
C ALA A 293 -4.92 1.88 7.97
N SER A 294 -3.69 1.39 8.09
CA SER A 294 -2.80 1.87 9.16
C SER A 294 -2.20 3.21 8.75
N GLN A 295 -1.86 4.10 9.71
CA GLN A 295 -1.07 5.31 9.40
C GLN A 295 0.28 4.88 8.84
N LYS A 296 0.31 4.68 7.54
CA LYS A 296 1.52 4.31 6.84
C LYS A 296 2.47 5.49 6.89
N GLU A 297 3.64 5.30 7.48
CA GLU A 297 4.83 5.99 7.00
C GLU A 297 5.19 5.46 5.60
N ASP A 298 4.24 5.43 4.64
CA ASP A 298 4.48 4.81 3.34
C ASP A 298 5.29 5.79 2.49
N TRP A 299 6.59 5.53 2.46
CA TRP A 299 7.55 6.00 1.48
C TRP A 299 7.25 5.48 0.06
N THR A 300 6.23 4.63 -0.10
CA THR A 300 5.83 4.01 -1.38
C THR A 300 4.55 4.57 -1.99
N VAL A 301 3.68 5.18 -1.19
CA VAL A 301 2.37 5.73 -1.65
C VAL A 301 2.53 7.22 -1.83
N SER A 302 2.13 7.79 -2.96
CA SER A 302 2.33 9.21 -3.31
C SER A 302 1.05 10.05 -3.21
N SER A 303 0.01 9.58 -2.51
CA SER A 303 -1.23 10.34 -2.37
C SER A 303 -1.03 11.65 -1.61
N PRO A 304 -1.53 12.80 -2.12
CA PRO A 304 -1.55 14.07 -1.38
C PRO A 304 -2.64 14.08 -0.30
N TRP A 305 -3.54 13.10 -0.31
CA TRP A 305 -4.62 12.99 0.66
C TRP A 305 -4.26 11.92 1.68
N PRO A 306 -3.77 12.28 2.87
CA PRO A 306 -3.65 11.34 3.96
C PRO A 306 -5.06 10.99 4.44
N VAL A 307 -5.60 9.87 3.97
CA VAL A 307 -6.87 9.36 4.49
C VAL A 307 -6.60 8.80 5.88
N ARG A 308 -7.23 9.38 6.90
CA ARG A 308 -7.16 8.87 8.27
C ARG A 308 -8.42 8.05 8.53
N PRO A 309 -8.31 6.72 8.69
CA PRO A 309 -9.46 5.94 9.09
C PRO A 309 -9.96 6.44 10.45
N ARG A 310 -11.29 6.46 10.60
CA ARG A 310 -11.93 6.84 11.86
C ARG A 310 -11.55 5.80 12.93
N PRO A 311 -11.47 6.17 14.22
CA PRO A 311 -11.13 5.22 15.28
C PRO A 311 -12.04 3.97 15.34
N ASP A 312 -13.26 4.09 14.82
CA ASP A 312 -14.29 3.06 14.79
C ASP A 312 -14.44 2.36 13.43
N TYR A 313 -13.49 2.52 12.49
CA TYR A 313 -13.61 1.99 11.13
C TYR A 313 -13.81 0.47 11.04
N LEU A 314 -13.25 -0.26 12.01
CA LEU A 314 -13.42 -1.71 12.12
C LEU A 314 -14.84 -2.14 12.51
N ASN A 315 -15.68 -1.22 13.00
CA ASN A 315 -17.06 -1.54 13.36
C ASN A 315 -17.97 -1.72 12.14
N HIS A 316 -17.55 -1.22 10.98
CA HIS A 316 -18.27 -1.30 9.72
C HIS A 316 -17.44 -1.92 8.57
N SER A 317 -16.25 -2.43 8.88
CA SER A 317 -15.39 -3.17 7.94
C SER A 317 -15.42 -4.66 8.27
N TYR A 318 -15.96 -5.47 7.36
CA TYR A 318 -16.17 -6.90 7.54
C TYR A 318 -15.23 -7.70 6.65
N TYR A 319 -14.47 -8.60 7.27
CA TYR A 319 -13.61 -9.53 6.55
C TYR A 319 -14.29 -10.90 6.42
N VAL A 320 -14.46 -11.35 5.18
CA VAL A 320 -14.93 -12.70 4.86
C VAL A 320 -13.78 -13.49 4.26
N GLY A 321 -13.09 -14.23 5.12
CA GLY A 321 -11.95 -15.06 4.72
C GLY A 321 -12.34 -16.44 4.20
N PHE A 322 -11.47 -17.00 3.35
CA PHE A 322 -11.46 -18.43 3.04
C PHE A 322 -10.36 -19.14 3.81
N ASN A 323 -10.71 -20.27 4.41
CA ASN A 323 -9.71 -21.27 4.78
C ASN A 323 -9.43 -22.23 3.60
N ALA A 324 -8.47 -23.15 3.79
CA ALA A 324 -8.09 -24.14 2.78
C ALA A 324 -9.28 -24.95 2.24
N GLN A 325 -10.21 -25.33 3.11
CA GLN A 325 -11.35 -26.15 2.76
C GLN A 325 -12.35 -25.34 1.94
N GLU A 326 -12.63 -24.11 2.34
CA GLU A 326 -13.59 -23.20 1.70
C GLU A 326 -13.15 -22.76 0.30
N VAL A 327 -11.83 -22.67 0.06
CA VAL A 327 -11.27 -22.52 -1.29
C VAL A 327 -11.63 -23.72 -2.18
N ILE A 328 -11.69 -24.93 -1.61
CA ILE A 328 -11.88 -26.17 -2.38
C ILE A 328 -13.37 -26.47 -2.58
N ILE A 329 -14.18 -26.36 -1.52
CA ILE A 329 -15.60 -26.76 -1.54
C ILE A 329 -16.54 -25.58 -1.82
N GLY A 330 -16.02 -24.35 -1.85
CA GLY A 330 -16.81 -23.13 -1.86
C GLY A 330 -17.20 -22.68 -0.45
N SER A 331 -17.73 -21.46 -0.34
CA SER A 331 -18.19 -20.87 0.91
C SER A 331 -19.36 -19.94 0.66
N ASN A 332 -20.38 -20.02 1.51
CA ASN A 332 -21.50 -19.08 1.54
C ASN A 332 -21.34 -18.02 2.65
N ARG A 333 -20.13 -17.86 3.22
CA ARG A 333 -19.91 -16.88 4.31
C ARG A 333 -20.17 -15.45 3.85
N ALA A 334 -19.83 -15.12 2.61
CA ALA A 334 -20.06 -13.78 2.06
C ALA A 334 -21.55 -13.48 1.98
N GLU A 335 -22.32 -14.39 1.37
CA GLU A 335 -23.78 -14.31 1.29
C GLU A 335 -24.41 -14.19 2.68
N ARG A 336 -24.06 -15.06 3.64
CA ARG A 336 -24.56 -14.97 5.03
C ARG A 336 -24.19 -13.67 5.74
N CYS A 337 -22.98 -13.17 5.51
CA CYS A 337 -22.54 -11.89 6.09
C CYS A 337 -23.42 -10.75 5.57
N LEU A 338 -23.64 -10.69 4.27
CA LEU A 338 -24.46 -9.66 3.63
C LEU A 338 -25.94 -9.77 4.03
N GLU A 339 -26.50 -10.98 4.05
CA GLU A 339 -27.85 -11.24 4.57
C GLU A 339 -28.00 -10.76 6.03
N ALA A 340 -27.00 -11.02 6.87
CA ALA A 340 -27.01 -10.57 8.27
C ALA A 340 -26.93 -9.04 8.39
N LEU A 341 -26.18 -8.35 7.52
CA LEU A 341 -26.11 -6.89 7.50
C LEU A 341 -27.45 -6.28 7.06
N VAL A 342 -28.06 -6.81 6.00
CA VAL A 342 -29.37 -6.38 5.50
C VAL A 342 -30.47 -6.63 6.53
N ALA A 343 -30.42 -7.77 7.24
CA ALA A 343 -31.41 -8.13 8.26
C ALA A 343 -31.13 -7.53 9.65
N SER A 344 -30.06 -6.75 9.82
CA SER A 344 -29.69 -6.19 11.12
C SER A 344 -30.73 -5.17 11.60
N ARG A 345 -30.78 -4.92 12.92
CA ARG A 345 -31.73 -3.96 13.52
C ARG A 345 -31.53 -2.53 13.00
N THR A 346 -30.28 -2.20 12.66
CA THR A 346 -29.86 -0.92 12.10
C THR A 346 -29.05 -1.22 10.84
N PRO A 347 -29.72 -1.51 9.72
CA PRO A 347 -29.02 -1.82 8.48
C PRO A 347 -28.19 -0.61 8.04
N PRO A 348 -27.02 -0.83 7.41
CA PRO A 348 -26.23 0.26 6.84
C PRO A 348 -27.02 0.95 5.71
N GLU A 349 -26.68 2.21 5.42
CA GLU A 349 -27.23 2.94 4.28
C GLU A 349 -26.71 2.44 2.94
N LEU A 350 -25.52 1.83 2.94
CA LEU A 350 -24.85 1.31 1.77
C LEU A 350 -23.97 0.12 2.18
N ILE A 351 -23.94 -0.91 1.34
CA ILE A 351 -22.97 -1.99 1.45
C ILE A 351 -22.03 -1.92 0.24
N VAL A 352 -20.73 -1.83 0.49
CA VAL A 352 -19.70 -2.01 -0.53
C VAL A 352 -19.15 -3.43 -0.40
N TYR A 353 -19.41 -4.29 -1.37
CA TYR A 353 -18.88 -5.64 -1.41
C TYR A 353 -17.66 -5.70 -2.33
N MET A 354 -16.53 -6.17 -1.80
CA MET A 354 -15.27 -6.31 -2.52
C MET A 354 -14.86 -7.76 -2.60
N ASP A 355 -14.44 -8.24 -3.78
CA ASP A 355 -13.87 -9.59 -3.93
C ASP A 355 -12.46 -9.60 -4.52
N SER A 356 -11.65 -10.59 -4.10
CA SER A 356 -10.27 -10.76 -4.58
C SER A 356 -10.13 -11.76 -5.73
N CYS A 357 -8.91 -11.86 -6.26
CA CYS A 357 -8.49 -12.83 -7.28
C CYS A 357 -8.84 -14.29 -6.91
N LEU A 358 -8.84 -14.63 -5.62
CA LEU A 358 -9.15 -15.98 -5.15
C LEU A 358 -10.56 -16.43 -5.56
N HIS A 359 -11.56 -15.55 -5.48
CA HIS A 359 -12.95 -15.87 -5.83
C HIS A 359 -13.09 -16.37 -7.26
N ARG A 360 -12.36 -15.74 -8.19
CA ARG A 360 -12.36 -16.15 -9.60
C ARG A 360 -11.70 -17.50 -9.79
N ILE A 361 -10.58 -17.75 -9.10
CA ILE A 361 -9.84 -19.01 -9.19
C ILE A 361 -10.71 -20.18 -8.72
N VAL A 362 -11.52 -19.96 -7.67
CA VAL A 362 -12.40 -20.99 -7.11
C VAL A 362 -13.80 -21.03 -7.75
N GLY A 363 -14.07 -20.15 -8.72
CA GLY A 363 -15.35 -20.11 -9.43
C GLY A 363 -16.53 -19.61 -8.60
N VAL A 364 -16.31 -18.73 -7.62
CA VAL A 364 -17.40 -18.09 -6.87
C VAL A 364 -18.11 -17.07 -7.77
N ASP A 365 -19.41 -17.26 -7.94
CA ASP A 365 -20.27 -16.36 -8.70
C ASP A 365 -20.82 -15.26 -7.79
N SER A 366 -19.99 -14.26 -7.52
CA SER A 366 -20.35 -13.13 -6.65
C SER A 366 -21.56 -12.36 -7.18
N ARG A 367 -21.62 -12.13 -8.50
CA ARG A 367 -22.64 -11.27 -9.12
C ARG A 367 -24.04 -11.85 -8.96
N SER A 368 -24.21 -13.13 -9.31
CA SER A 368 -25.54 -13.75 -9.26
C SER A 368 -26.16 -13.75 -7.86
N PHE A 369 -25.35 -13.89 -6.80
CA PHE A 369 -25.91 -13.81 -5.45
C PHE A 369 -26.16 -12.37 -5.00
N LEU A 370 -25.30 -11.41 -5.37
CA LEU A 370 -25.51 -10.00 -5.06
C LEU A 370 -26.78 -9.48 -5.72
N GLU A 371 -27.05 -9.87 -6.97
CA GLU A 371 -28.30 -9.55 -7.69
C GLU A 371 -29.53 -10.08 -6.95
N ARG A 372 -29.53 -11.37 -6.57
CA ARG A 372 -30.62 -11.97 -5.78
C ARG A 372 -30.82 -11.29 -4.41
N LEU A 373 -29.74 -10.84 -3.78
CA LEU A 373 -29.82 -10.15 -2.51
C LEU A 373 -30.33 -8.71 -2.69
N GLN A 374 -29.87 -8.02 -3.72
CA GLN A 374 -30.32 -6.67 -4.09
C GLN A 374 -31.82 -6.63 -4.40
N GLU A 375 -32.36 -7.65 -5.09
CA GLU A 375 -33.80 -7.78 -5.35
C GLU A 375 -34.66 -7.87 -4.08
N LYS A 376 -34.09 -8.40 -2.99
CA LYS A 376 -34.78 -8.61 -1.70
C LYS A 376 -34.48 -7.52 -0.68
N SER A 377 -33.40 -6.77 -0.88
CA SER A 377 -32.86 -5.77 0.04
C SER A 377 -33.31 -4.38 -0.36
N ARG A 378 -33.62 -3.54 0.63
CA ARG A 378 -33.75 -2.08 0.41
C ARG A 378 -32.42 -1.34 0.56
N VAL A 379 -31.39 -2.03 1.05
CA VAL A 379 -30.05 -1.48 1.20
C VAL A 379 -29.32 -1.57 -0.15
N PRO A 380 -28.83 -0.46 -0.71
CA PRO A 380 -27.91 -0.44 -1.84
C PRO A 380 -26.68 -1.33 -1.62
N ILE A 381 -26.34 -2.17 -2.59
CA ILE A 381 -25.13 -3.01 -2.59
C ILE A 381 -24.31 -2.69 -3.84
N VAL A 382 -23.15 -2.06 -3.64
CA VAL A 382 -22.22 -1.74 -4.72
C VAL A 382 -21.10 -2.77 -4.74
N TYR A 383 -20.89 -3.37 -5.91
CA TYR A 383 -19.85 -4.36 -6.12
C TYR A 383 -18.56 -3.72 -6.62
N TYR A 384 -17.44 -4.02 -5.97
CA TYR A 384 -16.09 -3.66 -6.43
C TYR A 384 -15.24 -4.91 -6.66
N ASP A 385 -14.88 -5.13 -7.92
CA ASP A 385 -14.02 -6.23 -8.34
C ASP A 385 -12.54 -5.82 -8.27
N ILE A 386 -11.79 -6.33 -7.27
CA ILE A 386 -10.37 -6.00 -7.10
C ILE A 386 -9.49 -6.62 -8.22
N ARG A 387 -10.03 -7.57 -8.99
CA ARG A 387 -9.27 -8.43 -9.92
C ARG A 387 -8.79 -7.71 -11.18
N THR A 388 -9.42 -6.59 -11.55
CA THR A 388 -9.24 -5.99 -12.89
C THR A 388 -8.65 -4.59 -12.86
N SER A 389 -8.03 -4.18 -11.76
CA SER A 389 -7.15 -3.00 -11.76
C SER A 389 -6.00 -3.11 -12.78
N GLN A 390 -5.78 -4.27 -13.40
CA GLN A 390 -4.74 -4.49 -14.41
C GLN A 390 -5.17 -4.32 -15.88
N HIS A 391 -6.46 -4.46 -16.28
CA HIS A 391 -6.88 -4.16 -17.67
C HIS A 391 -8.41 -4.17 -17.91
N PRO A 392 -9.01 -3.14 -18.55
CA PRO A 392 -8.44 -1.81 -18.73
C PRO A 392 -8.28 -1.11 -17.38
N TYR A 393 -7.09 -0.55 -17.16
CA TYR A 393 -6.74 0.20 -15.95
C TYR A 393 -7.83 1.24 -15.63
N LEU A 394 -8.34 1.25 -14.39
CA LEU A 394 -9.42 2.11 -13.86
C LEU A 394 -10.87 1.80 -14.27
N GLN A 395 -11.16 0.85 -15.16
CA GLN A 395 -12.55 0.61 -15.58
C GLN A 395 -13.46 0.18 -14.41
N GLN A 396 -12.99 -0.63 -13.47
CA GLN A 396 -13.80 -0.99 -12.30
C GLN A 396 -14.08 0.17 -11.37
N LEU A 397 -13.15 1.12 -11.26
CA LEU A 397 -13.39 2.31 -10.45
C LEU A 397 -14.45 3.18 -11.12
N LYS A 398 -14.45 3.25 -12.45
CA LYS A 398 -15.54 3.88 -13.20
C LYS A 398 -16.87 3.20 -12.97
N ASP A 399 -16.92 1.87 -13.11
CA ASP A 399 -18.12 1.07 -12.92
C ASP A 399 -18.63 1.19 -11.48
N PHE A 400 -17.71 1.20 -10.51
CA PHE A 400 -17.99 1.41 -9.09
C PHE A 400 -18.65 2.77 -8.85
N TRP A 401 -18.04 3.88 -9.28
CA TRP A 401 -18.59 5.22 -9.05
C TRP A 401 -19.92 5.42 -9.77
N ARG A 402 -20.05 4.90 -10.99
CA ARG A 402 -21.31 4.94 -11.73
C ARG A 402 -22.40 4.15 -11.02
N SER A 403 -22.12 2.92 -10.59
CA SER A 403 -23.08 2.08 -9.87
C SER A 403 -23.46 2.69 -8.54
N LEU A 404 -22.48 3.20 -7.79
CA LEU A 404 -22.71 3.90 -6.54
C LEU A 404 -23.63 5.10 -6.71
N PHE A 405 -23.37 5.95 -7.71
CA PHE A 405 -24.23 7.08 -8.00
C PHE A 405 -25.65 6.62 -8.38
N GLN A 406 -25.80 5.66 -9.31
CA GLN A 406 -27.10 5.15 -9.73
C GLN A 406 -27.93 4.56 -8.59
N GLN A 407 -27.29 3.94 -7.60
CA GLN A 407 -27.99 3.35 -6.46
C GLN A 407 -28.37 4.37 -5.37
N LEU A 408 -27.66 5.50 -5.28
CA LEU A 408 -27.90 6.53 -4.28
C LEU A 408 -28.60 7.77 -4.83
N ASP A 409 -28.69 7.93 -6.15
CA ASP A 409 -29.26 9.13 -6.75
C ASP A 409 -30.75 9.27 -6.44
N GLU A 410 -31.09 10.41 -5.83
CA GLU A 410 -32.45 10.82 -5.50
C GLU A 410 -32.87 11.93 -6.46
N SER A 411 -32.94 11.62 -7.76
CA SER A 411 -33.22 12.55 -8.87
C SER A 411 -34.48 13.41 -8.75
N THR A 412 -35.34 13.15 -7.75
CA THR A 412 -36.51 13.97 -7.41
C THR A 412 -36.21 15.12 -6.44
N SER A 413 -34.97 15.24 -5.96
CA SER A 413 -34.55 16.25 -5.00
C SER A 413 -34.49 17.66 -5.62
N THR A 414 -34.84 18.67 -4.83
CA THR A 414 -34.69 20.08 -5.22
C THR A 414 -33.21 20.45 -5.32
N SER A 415 -32.82 21.03 -6.45
CA SER A 415 -31.47 21.58 -6.67
C SER A 415 -31.20 22.74 -5.70
N ASP A 416 -29.99 22.79 -5.17
CA ASP A 416 -29.46 23.86 -4.35
C ASP A 416 -28.71 24.85 -5.25
N PRO A 417 -29.25 26.06 -5.52
CA PRO A 417 -28.65 27.05 -6.41
C PRO A 417 -27.26 27.50 -5.96
N ALA A 418 -26.94 27.35 -4.67
CA ALA A 418 -25.68 27.75 -4.05
C ALA A 418 -24.81 26.53 -3.66
N GLY A 419 -25.20 25.33 -4.08
CA GLY A 419 -24.57 24.08 -3.70
C GLY A 419 -23.48 23.62 -4.68
N VAL A 420 -22.30 23.30 -4.15
CA VAL A 420 -21.16 22.76 -4.90
C VAL A 420 -20.79 21.39 -4.37
N VAL A 421 -20.56 20.42 -5.26
CA VAL A 421 -19.92 19.14 -4.88
C VAL A 421 -18.52 19.06 -5.46
N LEU A 422 -17.56 18.65 -4.64
CA LEU A 422 -16.16 18.53 -5.02
C LEU A 422 -15.82 17.06 -5.32
N LEU A 423 -15.25 16.79 -6.51
CA LEU A 423 -14.83 15.45 -6.94
C LEU A 423 -13.30 15.36 -6.94
N GLY A 424 -12.71 14.46 -6.16
CA GLY A 424 -11.26 14.29 -6.11
C GLY A 424 -10.52 15.42 -5.38
N VAL A 425 -11.22 16.16 -4.51
CA VAL A 425 -10.67 17.23 -3.70
C VAL A 425 -10.77 16.80 -2.23
N GLY A 426 -9.67 16.90 -1.47
CA GLY A 426 -9.60 16.44 -0.08
C GLY A 426 -10.60 17.12 0.86
N THR A 427 -10.69 16.65 2.10
CA THR A 427 -11.76 16.99 3.05
C THR A 427 -11.70 18.46 3.56
N PRO A 428 -12.76 18.97 4.20
CA PRO A 428 -12.79 20.32 4.77
C PRO A 428 -11.60 20.65 5.67
N GLU A 429 -11.17 19.72 6.52
CA GLU A 429 -10.03 19.92 7.43
C GLU A 429 -8.71 20.12 6.69
N TRP A 430 -8.63 19.62 5.46
CA TRP A 430 -7.46 19.72 4.62
C TRP A 430 -7.43 21.01 3.81
N LEU A 431 -8.57 21.48 3.31
CA LEU A 431 -8.68 22.73 2.52
C LEU A 431 -8.81 23.97 3.41
N GLY A 432 -9.63 23.91 4.46
CA GLY A 432 -9.98 25.05 5.30
C GLY A 432 -10.67 26.18 4.54
N LEU A 433 -11.57 25.86 3.59
CA LEU A 433 -12.23 26.84 2.72
C LEU A 433 -13.73 27.01 2.98
N ASP A 434 -14.37 26.13 3.76
CA ASP A 434 -15.84 26.11 3.89
C ASP A 434 -16.41 27.43 4.41
N ASP A 435 -15.77 28.03 5.42
CA ASP A 435 -16.17 29.32 5.98
C ASP A 435 -16.03 30.46 4.95
N VAL A 436 -14.98 30.41 4.12
CA VAL A 436 -14.76 31.38 3.03
C VAL A 436 -15.84 31.22 1.97
N CYS A 437 -16.11 29.99 1.53
CA CYS A 437 -17.18 29.69 0.56
C CYS A 437 -18.54 30.21 1.07
N GLN A 438 -18.87 29.95 2.34
CA GLN A 438 -20.12 30.40 2.94
C GLN A 438 -20.26 31.92 2.94
N ARG A 439 -19.19 32.65 3.25
CA ARG A 439 -19.16 34.13 3.17
C ARG A 439 -19.29 34.64 1.73
N LEU A 440 -18.81 33.87 0.76
CA LEU A 440 -18.98 34.15 -0.67
C LEU A 440 -20.38 33.79 -1.20
N GLY A 441 -21.30 33.33 -0.34
CA GLY A 441 -22.69 33.09 -0.69
C GLY A 441 -22.98 31.69 -1.25
N TRP A 442 -22.03 30.75 -1.17
CA TRP A 442 -22.22 29.37 -1.61
C TRP A 442 -21.65 28.36 -0.63
N ARG A 443 -21.99 27.08 -0.77
CA ARG A 443 -21.57 26.05 0.18
C ARG A 443 -21.14 24.77 -0.51
N VAL A 444 -20.19 24.08 0.11
CA VAL A 444 -19.79 22.74 -0.28
C VAL A 444 -20.80 21.75 0.32
N LEU A 445 -21.50 21.01 -0.54
CA LEU A 445 -22.48 20.00 -0.14
C LEU A 445 -21.83 18.63 0.13
N GLY A 446 -20.62 18.40 -0.38
CA GLY A 446 -19.93 17.12 -0.19
C GLY A 446 -18.61 17.03 -0.93
N HIS A 447 -17.76 16.14 -0.42
CA HIS A 447 -16.49 15.75 -1.01
C HIS A 447 -16.56 14.28 -1.41
N VAL A 448 -16.44 14.02 -2.71
CA VAL A 448 -16.49 12.67 -3.28
C VAL A 448 -15.09 12.31 -3.75
N PHE A 449 -14.47 11.33 -3.09
CA PHE A 449 -13.06 10.94 -3.25
C PHE A 449 -12.07 12.07 -2.88
N PRO A 450 -11.11 11.86 -1.97
CA PRO A 450 -10.62 10.59 -1.39
C PRO A 450 -11.43 10.06 -0.19
N SER A 451 -12.60 10.64 0.10
CA SER A 451 -13.54 10.16 1.12
C SER A 451 -14.79 9.59 0.47
N LEU A 452 -15.41 8.59 1.12
CA LEU A 452 -16.68 8.03 0.70
C LEU A 452 -17.73 8.29 1.76
N ASP A 453 -18.74 9.08 1.39
CA ASP A 453 -19.90 9.41 2.21
C ASP A 453 -21.17 9.35 1.34
N SER A 454 -22.21 8.68 1.84
CA SER A 454 -23.46 8.47 1.11
C SER A 454 -24.19 9.79 0.86
N ALA A 455 -24.15 10.71 1.83
CA ALA A 455 -24.76 12.03 1.70
C ALA A 455 -24.05 12.89 0.64
N ALA A 456 -22.71 12.88 0.62
CA ALA A 456 -21.94 13.54 -0.44
C ALA A 456 -22.30 13.03 -1.84
N VAL A 457 -22.50 11.72 -2.02
CA VAL A 457 -22.91 11.15 -3.33
C VAL A 457 -24.32 11.57 -3.70
N ARG A 458 -25.29 11.53 -2.77
CA ARG A 458 -26.67 12.03 -3.00
C ARG A 458 -26.69 13.51 -3.39
N ASN A 459 -25.78 14.30 -2.81
CA ASN A 459 -25.71 15.72 -3.07
C ASN A 459 -25.19 16.07 -4.47
N ILE A 460 -24.66 15.10 -5.24
CA ILE A 460 -24.25 15.32 -6.64
C ILE A 460 -25.43 15.85 -7.46
N SER A 461 -26.59 15.19 -7.42
CA SER A 461 -27.77 15.62 -8.18
C SER A 461 -28.42 16.89 -7.64
N ARG A 462 -28.19 17.21 -6.36
CA ARG A 462 -28.66 18.45 -5.72
C ARG A 462 -27.76 19.64 -6.00
N SER A 463 -26.50 19.43 -6.37
CA SER A 463 -25.56 20.51 -6.62
C SER A 463 -25.95 21.33 -7.86
N SER A 464 -25.56 22.60 -7.86
CA SER A 464 -25.62 23.47 -9.04
C SER A 464 -24.38 23.38 -9.91
N VAL A 465 -23.23 23.11 -9.30
CA VAL A 465 -21.95 22.96 -10.00
C VAL A 465 -21.17 21.80 -9.39
N LEU A 466 -20.56 21.01 -10.26
CA LEU A 466 -19.56 20.02 -9.86
C LEU A 466 -18.17 20.61 -10.10
N VAL A 467 -17.28 20.46 -9.13
CA VAL A 467 -15.88 20.86 -9.28
C VAL A 467 -15.02 19.62 -9.14
N ALA A 468 -14.51 19.12 -10.25
CA ALA A 468 -13.55 18.03 -10.26
C ALA A 468 -12.12 18.54 -10.22
N ASN A 469 -11.30 17.87 -9.42
CA ASN A 469 -9.85 17.93 -9.55
C ASN A 469 -9.46 17.57 -11.01
N CYS A 470 -8.63 18.41 -11.63
CA CYS A 470 -8.14 18.21 -13.00
C CYS A 470 -7.18 17.03 -13.16
N TRP A 471 -6.87 16.33 -12.07
CA TRP A 471 -6.12 15.10 -12.08
C TRP A 471 -6.77 14.03 -12.98
N GLU A 472 -5.96 13.45 -13.85
CA GLU A 472 -6.36 12.49 -14.87
C GLU A 472 -7.05 11.27 -14.28
N TYR A 473 -6.64 10.83 -13.08
CA TYR A 473 -7.29 9.73 -12.39
C TYR A 473 -8.75 10.07 -12.05
N VAL A 474 -9.01 11.25 -11.46
CA VAL A 474 -10.37 11.75 -11.16
C VAL A 474 -11.18 11.89 -12.44
N ARG A 475 -10.58 12.50 -13.46
CA ARG A 475 -11.23 12.63 -14.78
C ARG A 475 -11.66 11.28 -15.32
N VAL A 476 -10.80 10.27 -15.27
CA VAL A 476 -11.09 8.93 -15.79
C VAL A 476 -12.15 8.23 -14.94
N ILE A 477 -11.99 8.14 -13.62
CA ILE A 477 -12.89 7.36 -12.75
C ILE A 477 -14.31 7.94 -12.70
N PHE A 478 -14.48 9.26 -12.84
CA PHE A 478 -15.82 9.88 -12.86
C PHE A 478 -16.38 10.11 -14.27
N SER A 479 -15.62 9.83 -15.34
CA SER A 479 -16.01 10.20 -16.71
C SER A 479 -17.34 9.64 -17.18
N ASP A 480 -17.73 8.43 -16.74
CA ASP A 480 -19.02 7.85 -17.16
C ASP A 480 -20.18 8.34 -16.28
N MET A 481 -19.93 8.53 -14.99
CA MET A 481 -20.92 9.12 -14.07
C MET A 481 -21.30 10.54 -14.50
N VAL A 482 -20.31 11.39 -14.80
CA VAL A 482 -20.57 12.80 -15.15
C VAL A 482 -21.33 12.97 -16.47
N LYS A 483 -21.21 12.05 -17.42
CA LYS A 483 -21.97 12.12 -18.69
C LYS A 483 -23.49 12.01 -18.48
N ASP A 484 -23.89 11.35 -17.40
CA ASP A 484 -25.30 11.14 -17.05
C ASP A 484 -25.86 12.33 -16.22
N LEU A 485 -25.04 13.34 -15.92
CA LEU A 485 -25.40 14.50 -15.09
C LEU A 485 -25.71 15.74 -15.94
N SER A 486 -26.67 16.55 -15.47
CA SER A 486 -27.03 17.83 -16.10
C SER A 486 -26.22 19.01 -15.58
N GLN A 487 -25.58 18.84 -14.42
CA GLN A 487 -24.79 19.86 -13.75
C GLN A 487 -23.55 20.20 -14.57
N PRO A 488 -23.19 21.49 -14.68
CA PRO A 488 -21.92 21.88 -15.25
C PRO A 488 -20.75 21.34 -14.42
N LEU A 489 -19.76 20.77 -15.09
CA LEU A 489 -18.51 20.34 -14.50
C LEU A 489 -17.41 21.39 -14.74
N LEU A 490 -16.82 21.90 -13.65
CA LEU A 490 -15.55 22.62 -13.67
C LEU A 490 -14.40 21.66 -13.37
N SER A 491 -13.37 21.66 -14.20
CA SER A 491 -12.15 20.89 -13.94
C SER A 491 -11.02 21.84 -13.55
N LEU A 492 -10.62 21.82 -12.28
CA LEU A 492 -9.68 22.77 -11.69
C LEU A 492 -8.52 22.05 -10.98
N PRO A 493 -7.30 22.60 -10.96
CA PRO A 493 -6.25 22.10 -10.06
C PRO A 493 -6.67 22.27 -8.60
N ILE A 494 -6.03 21.54 -7.70
CA ILE A 494 -6.18 21.73 -6.26
C ILE A 494 -5.66 23.14 -5.91
N PRO A 495 -6.35 23.90 -5.05
CA PRO A 495 -5.99 25.29 -4.73
C PRO A 495 -4.73 25.34 -3.86
N TYR A 496 -3.53 25.24 -4.45
CA TYR A 496 -2.27 25.46 -3.74
C TYR A 496 -1.83 26.91 -3.88
N GLY A 497 -1.32 27.48 -2.79
CA GLY A 497 -0.89 28.88 -2.75
C GLY A 497 -2.03 29.87 -2.52
N ILE A 498 -1.69 31.12 -2.24
CA ILE A 498 -2.64 32.23 -2.08
C ILE A 498 -3.26 32.57 -3.44
N GLU A 499 -2.44 32.69 -4.48
CA GLU A 499 -2.89 33.01 -5.83
C GLU A 499 -3.72 31.87 -6.42
N GLY A 500 -3.20 30.64 -6.37
CA GLY A 500 -3.92 29.46 -6.88
C GLY A 500 -5.26 29.22 -6.16
N THR A 501 -5.33 29.50 -4.86
CA THR A 501 -6.61 29.43 -4.11
C THR A 501 -7.59 30.51 -4.53
N SER A 502 -7.14 31.74 -4.74
CA SER A 502 -8.00 32.86 -5.16
C SER A 502 -8.59 32.61 -6.54
N GLN A 503 -7.77 32.20 -7.51
CA GLN A 503 -8.23 31.84 -8.85
C GLN A 503 -9.21 30.65 -8.84
N TRP A 504 -9.04 29.71 -7.92
CA TRP A 504 -9.94 28.57 -7.76
C TRP A 504 -11.32 29.03 -7.28
N LEU A 505 -11.37 29.88 -6.24
CA LEU A 505 -12.63 30.47 -5.74
C LEU A 505 -13.30 31.36 -6.78
N GLU A 506 -12.53 32.18 -7.50
CA GLU A 506 -13.02 33.05 -8.58
C GLU A 506 -13.74 32.26 -9.68
N LYS A 507 -13.16 31.16 -10.14
CA LYS A 507 -13.75 30.31 -11.18
C LYS A 507 -15.06 29.67 -10.73
N ILE A 508 -15.14 29.24 -9.48
CA ILE A 508 -16.35 28.60 -8.93
C ILE A 508 -17.45 29.65 -8.72
N HIS A 509 -17.12 30.76 -8.06
CA HIS A 509 -18.05 31.84 -7.79
C HIS A 509 -18.60 32.42 -9.11
N SER A 510 -17.72 32.74 -10.07
CA SER A 510 -18.15 33.25 -11.39
C SER A 510 -19.07 32.28 -12.12
N ARG A 511 -18.87 30.96 -11.94
CA ARG A 511 -19.75 29.95 -12.55
C ARG A 511 -21.13 29.92 -11.92
N LEU A 512 -21.21 30.13 -10.60
CA LEU A 512 -22.46 30.10 -9.82
C LEU A 512 -23.26 31.40 -9.96
N LEU A 513 -22.58 32.54 -9.83
CA LEU A 513 -23.22 33.85 -9.63
C LEU A 513 -23.03 34.80 -10.83
N GLY A 514 -22.17 34.45 -11.80
CA GLY A 514 -21.96 35.24 -13.01
C GLY A 514 -21.05 36.44 -12.86
N GLU A 515 -20.44 36.63 -11.69
CA GLU A 515 -19.53 37.74 -11.36
C GLU A 515 -18.33 37.26 -10.52
N PRO A 516 -17.21 38.01 -10.48
CA PRO A 516 -16.07 37.64 -9.64
C PRO A 516 -16.40 37.82 -8.14
N PRO A 517 -15.85 36.95 -7.27
CA PRO A 517 -16.04 37.05 -5.83
C PRO A 517 -15.43 38.34 -5.25
N PRO A 518 -16.08 38.98 -4.27
CA PRO A 518 -15.46 40.04 -3.48
C PRO A 518 -14.50 39.42 -2.45
N LEU A 519 -13.31 38.99 -2.89
CA LEU A 519 -12.29 38.44 -1.99
C LEU A 519 -11.67 39.53 -1.08
N GLU A 520 -11.73 40.79 -1.52
CA GLU A 520 -11.34 41.95 -0.73
C GLU A 520 -12.22 42.09 0.52
N GLY A 521 -11.60 42.23 1.69
CA GLY A 521 -12.30 42.36 2.97
C GLY A 521 -12.57 41.05 3.70
N ILE A 522 -12.13 39.90 3.17
CA ILE A 522 -12.12 38.64 3.93
C ILE A 522 -10.82 38.56 4.74
N ASP A 523 -10.90 38.90 6.03
CA ASP A 523 -9.76 38.97 6.97
C ASP A 523 -8.81 37.76 6.92
N GLU A 524 -9.37 36.55 6.76
CA GLU A 524 -8.57 35.32 6.71
C GLU A 524 -7.66 35.27 5.47
N ILE A 525 -8.16 35.72 4.32
CA ILE A 525 -7.39 35.78 3.07
C ILE A 525 -6.27 36.81 3.21
N GLN A 526 -6.59 37.99 3.73
CA GLN A 526 -5.61 39.06 3.92
C GLN A 526 -4.51 38.64 4.91
N SER A 527 -4.88 38.12 6.08
CA SER A 527 -3.95 37.66 7.12
C SER A 527 -3.05 36.52 6.62
N ALA A 528 -3.60 35.59 5.84
CA ALA A 528 -2.83 34.52 5.22
C ALA A 528 -1.86 35.09 4.17
N GLY A 529 -2.31 36.00 3.31
CA GLY A 529 -1.49 36.66 2.30
C GLY A 529 -0.31 37.44 2.89
N GLU A 530 -0.56 38.25 3.93
CA GLU A 530 0.49 38.99 4.64
C GLU A 530 1.52 38.06 5.29
N SER A 531 1.03 37.00 5.96
CA SER A 531 1.90 35.99 6.58
C SER A 531 2.73 35.25 5.55
N PHE A 532 2.11 34.83 4.44
CA PHE A 532 2.76 34.14 3.33
C PHE A 532 3.84 35.02 2.71
N ASN A 533 3.53 36.28 2.37
CA ASN A 533 4.47 37.21 1.77
C ASN A 533 5.69 37.49 2.65
N ARG A 534 5.48 37.58 3.98
CA ARG A 534 6.59 37.72 4.94
C ARG A 534 7.54 36.54 4.87
N ILE A 535 7.01 35.31 4.95
CA ILE A 535 7.83 34.08 4.91
C ILE A 535 8.46 33.89 3.53
N ARG A 536 7.73 34.21 2.46
CA ARG A 536 8.22 34.18 1.08
C ARG A 536 9.49 35.03 0.94
N GLY A 537 9.53 36.21 1.55
CA GLY A 537 10.73 37.06 1.56
C GLY A 537 11.97 36.35 2.13
N ASP A 538 11.79 35.49 3.14
CA ASP A 538 12.89 34.76 3.79
C ASP A 538 13.38 33.55 2.98
N ILE A 539 12.52 33.00 2.11
CA ILE A 539 12.85 31.85 1.25
C ILE A 539 13.12 32.25 -0.21
N ALA A 540 12.90 33.51 -0.58
CA ALA A 540 13.12 34.02 -1.92
C ALA A 540 14.58 33.80 -2.39
N GLY A 541 14.74 33.39 -3.64
CA GLY A 541 16.05 33.11 -4.23
C GLY A 541 16.65 31.74 -3.86
N ARG A 542 15.94 30.94 -3.06
CA ARG A 542 16.24 29.51 -2.87
C ARG A 542 15.77 28.73 -4.09
N SER A 543 16.29 27.53 -4.27
CA SER A 543 15.99 26.70 -5.45
C SER A 543 15.52 25.30 -5.11
N VAL A 544 14.65 24.76 -5.96
CA VAL A 544 14.13 23.40 -5.92
C VAL A 544 14.50 22.64 -7.19
N GLY A 545 15.16 21.50 -7.01
CA GLY A 545 15.45 20.55 -8.08
C GLY A 545 14.24 19.67 -8.39
N LEU A 546 13.79 19.68 -9.65
CA LEU A 546 12.77 18.79 -10.18
C LEU A 546 13.45 17.80 -11.14
N PHE A 547 13.12 16.51 -11.03
CA PHE A 547 13.72 15.49 -11.87
C PHE A 547 12.65 14.72 -12.64
N SER A 548 12.83 14.59 -13.94
CA SER A 548 11.86 13.93 -14.83
C SER A 548 12.54 13.29 -16.03
N ARG A 549 11.76 12.54 -16.81
CA ARG A 549 12.16 12.02 -18.12
C ARG A 549 11.72 12.96 -19.22
N TRP A 550 12.58 13.11 -20.22
CA TRP A 550 12.20 13.59 -21.53
C TRP A 550 11.99 12.38 -22.47
N PRO A 551 11.06 12.45 -23.44
CA PRO A 551 9.95 13.40 -23.54
C PRO A 551 8.87 13.19 -22.45
N GLY A 552 7.96 14.17 -22.32
CA GLY A 552 6.80 14.10 -21.43
C GLY A 552 6.99 14.74 -20.05
N ALA A 553 8.01 15.58 -19.87
CA ALA A 553 8.22 16.32 -18.64
C ALA A 553 7.07 17.29 -18.32
N ASP A 554 6.57 17.98 -19.34
CA ASP A 554 5.37 18.82 -19.33
C ASP A 554 4.14 18.06 -18.81
N ILE A 555 3.91 16.86 -19.30
CA ILE A 555 2.81 16.00 -18.85
C ILE A 555 3.03 15.54 -17.40
N ARG A 556 4.25 15.12 -17.04
CA ARG A 556 4.57 14.60 -15.70
C ARG A 556 4.62 15.66 -14.61
N LEU A 557 4.84 16.93 -14.96
CA LEU A 557 4.80 18.06 -14.03
C LEU A 557 3.46 18.78 -14.06
N SER A 558 2.61 18.48 -15.05
CA SER A 558 1.25 18.97 -15.11
C SER A 558 0.45 18.57 -13.86
N PRO A 559 -0.42 19.46 -13.35
CA PRO A 559 -1.41 19.12 -12.34
C PRO A 559 -2.24 17.88 -12.72
N ARG A 560 -2.44 17.66 -14.03
CA ARG A 560 -3.18 16.50 -14.55
C ARG A 560 -2.58 15.15 -14.14
N ILE A 561 -1.28 15.05 -13.96
CA ILE A 561 -0.66 13.78 -13.52
C ILE A 561 -0.29 13.85 -12.03
N ARG A 562 0.03 15.03 -11.50
CA ARG A 562 0.47 15.24 -10.12
C ARG A 562 -0.67 15.51 -9.15
N PHE A 563 -1.68 14.65 -9.16
CA PHE A 563 -2.80 14.70 -8.20
C PHE A 563 -3.57 16.03 -8.15
N GLY A 564 -3.48 16.83 -9.22
CA GLY A 564 -4.05 18.17 -9.27
C GLY A 564 -3.17 19.26 -8.70
N VAL A 565 -1.94 18.97 -8.26
CA VAL A 565 -1.05 19.95 -7.65
C VAL A 565 -0.31 20.75 -8.73
N PRO A 566 -0.49 22.08 -8.80
CA PRO A 566 0.24 22.94 -9.73
C PRO A 566 1.64 23.26 -9.20
N LEU A 567 2.54 22.25 -9.23
CA LEU A 567 3.86 22.34 -8.60
C LEU A 567 4.69 23.53 -9.10
N VAL A 568 4.73 23.76 -10.42
CA VAL A 568 5.52 24.83 -11.03
C VAL A 568 5.01 26.19 -10.56
N ASP A 569 3.72 26.46 -10.75
CA ASP A 569 3.08 27.73 -10.34
C ASP A 569 3.24 27.97 -8.84
N PHE A 570 3.02 26.94 -8.02
CA PHE A 570 3.11 27.06 -6.57
C PHE A 570 4.55 27.29 -6.07
N PHE A 571 5.56 26.67 -6.69
CA PHE A 571 6.96 26.94 -6.34
C PHE A 571 7.39 28.35 -6.75
N HIS A 572 6.94 28.84 -7.90
CA HIS A 572 7.13 30.26 -8.26
C HIS A 572 6.45 31.20 -7.28
N GLU A 573 5.23 30.88 -6.84
CA GLU A 573 4.50 31.69 -5.86
C GLU A 573 5.25 31.76 -4.52
N LEU A 574 5.89 30.67 -4.10
CA LEU A 574 6.79 30.60 -2.94
C LEU A 574 8.12 31.36 -3.15
N GLY A 575 8.37 31.93 -4.31
CA GLY A 575 9.61 32.64 -4.63
C GLY A 575 10.81 31.70 -4.83
N LEU A 576 10.56 30.42 -5.10
CA LEU A 576 11.60 29.43 -5.37
C LEU A 576 11.94 29.41 -6.87
N ARG A 577 13.24 29.37 -7.15
CA ARG A 577 13.79 29.10 -8.48
C ARG A 577 13.71 27.61 -8.79
N ILE A 578 13.30 27.24 -10.00
CA ILE A 578 13.13 25.85 -10.39
C ILE A 578 14.33 25.39 -11.23
N CYS A 579 14.99 24.33 -10.76
CA CYS A 579 16.04 23.63 -11.49
C CYS A 579 15.48 22.33 -12.07
N LEU A 580 15.10 22.33 -13.36
CA LEU A 580 14.52 21.16 -14.01
C LEU A 580 15.61 20.27 -14.65
N HIS A 581 15.81 19.10 -14.08
CA HIS A 581 16.74 18.09 -14.56
C HIS A 581 16.02 17.00 -15.36
N LEU A 582 16.37 16.84 -16.63
CA LEU A 582 15.71 15.93 -17.56
C LEU A 582 16.62 14.79 -18.00
N TYR A 583 16.18 13.57 -17.74
CA TYR A 583 16.81 12.38 -18.28
C TYR A 583 16.47 12.22 -19.76
N LEU A 584 17.50 12.05 -20.59
CA LEU A 584 17.42 11.72 -21.99
C LEU A 584 17.84 10.26 -22.19
N ALA A 585 17.02 9.49 -22.90
CA ALA A 585 17.46 8.17 -23.34
C ALA A 585 18.61 8.30 -24.35
N SER A 586 19.44 7.26 -24.50
CA SER A 586 20.65 7.31 -25.33
C SER A 586 20.42 7.67 -26.80
N GLU A 587 19.21 7.43 -27.30
CA GLU A 587 18.82 7.67 -28.70
C GLU A 587 18.11 9.03 -28.89
N GLU A 588 17.84 9.76 -27.82
CA GLU A 588 17.09 11.02 -27.87
C GLU A 588 18.02 12.24 -28.00
N GLY A 589 17.69 13.12 -28.95
CA GLY A 589 18.33 14.43 -29.08
C GLY A 589 17.92 15.39 -27.95
N GLU A 590 18.79 16.34 -27.62
CA GLU A 590 18.45 17.41 -26.68
C GLU A 590 17.43 18.35 -27.33
N PRO A 591 16.24 18.58 -26.72
CA PRO A 591 15.35 19.63 -27.18
C PRO A 591 15.95 21.01 -26.86
N ALA A 592 15.48 22.05 -27.56
CA ALA A 592 15.79 23.42 -27.19
C ALA A 592 15.29 23.73 -25.77
N VAL A 593 16.11 24.40 -24.97
CA VAL A 593 15.80 24.71 -23.57
C VAL A 593 14.56 25.61 -23.47
N GLU A 594 14.43 26.55 -24.38
CA GLU A 594 13.30 27.50 -24.47
C GLU A 594 11.98 26.77 -24.74
N ASP A 595 12.00 25.75 -25.61
CA ASP A 595 10.82 24.94 -25.92
C ASP A 595 10.38 24.11 -24.70
N VAL A 596 11.34 23.52 -23.98
CA VAL A 596 11.05 22.79 -22.74
C VAL A 596 10.49 23.72 -21.68
N ALA A 597 11.15 24.86 -21.46
CA ALA A 597 10.75 25.86 -20.47
C ALA A 597 9.32 26.37 -20.74
N ALA A 598 9.01 26.73 -21.99
CA ALA A 598 7.68 27.20 -22.38
C ALA A 598 6.59 26.14 -22.15
N ARG A 599 6.86 24.87 -22.46
CA ARG A 599 5.89 23.77 -22.27
C ARG A 599 5.63 23.43 -20.80
N VAL A 600 6.65 23.57 -19.95
CA VAL A 600 6.55 23.27 -18.52
C VAL A 600 6.05 24.48 -17.71
N GLY A 601 6.18 25.69 -18.26
CA GLY A 601 5.86 26.94 -17.57
C GLY A 601 7.02 27.51 -16.75
N LEU A 602 8.27 27.22 -17.12
CA LEU A 602 9.45 27.77 -16.46
C LEU A 602 9.73 29.21 -16.92
N LYS A 603 10.25 30.03 -16.00
CA LYS A 603 10.59 31.44 -16.21
C LYS A 603 12.12 31.59 -16.24
N LEU A 604 12.71 31.38 -17.41
CA LEU A 604 14.18 31.44 -17.60
C LEU A 604 14.76 32.81 -17.23
N ASP A 605 14.01 33.88 -17.49
CA ASP A 605 14.34 35.26 -17.11
C ASP A 605 14.31 35.50 -15.59
N ALA A 606 13.52 34.71 -14.85
CA ALA A 606 13.50 34.68 -13.39
C ALA A 606 14.57 33.74 -12.79
N GLY A 607 15.43 33.15 -13.63
CA GLY A 607 16.56 32.31 -13.22
C GLY A 607 16.28 30.81 -13.18
N ASP A 608 15.09 30.35 -13.62
CA ASP A 608 14.86 28.92 -13.78
C ASP A 608 15.84 28.31 -14.78
N GLU A 609 16.17 27.03 -14.60
CA GLU A 609 17.14 26.32 -15.45
C GLU A 609 16.61 24.97 -15.92
N VAL A 610 17.04 24.56 -17.11
CA VAL A 610 16.82 23.21 -17.65
C VAL A 610 18.19 22.56 -17.88
N VAL A 611 18.39 21.38 -17.31
CA VAL A 611 19.65 20.63 -17.41
C VAL A 611 19.36 19.20 -17.83
N PHE A 612 20.05 18.73 -18.87
CA PHE A 612 19.88 17.36 -19.36
C PHE A 612 20.93 16.41 -18.77
N PHE A 613 20.54 15.14 -18.56
CA PHE A 613 21.45 14.07 -18.16
C PHE A 613 21.04 12.74 -18.80
N ARG A 614 21.96 11.78 -18.88
CA ARG A 614 21.81 10.49 -19.60
C ARG A 614 22.20 9.27 -18.79
N SER A 615 22.82 9.45 -17.63
CA SER A 615 23.29 8.35 -16.80
C SER A 615 23.02 8.57 -15.32
N SER A 616 23.04 7.47 -14.56
CA SER A 616 22.98 7.55 -13.10
C SER A 616 24.17 8.31 -12.52
N SER A 617 25.36 8.19 -13.11
CA SER A 617 26.54 8.94 -12.65
C SER A 617 26.38 10.45 -12.82
N GLN A 618 25.78 10.90 -13.92
CA GLN A 618 25.46 12.31 -14.12
C GLN A 618 24.37 12.78 -13.16
N LEU A 619 23.37 11.94 -12.86
CA LEU A 619 22.38 12.25 -11.82
C LEU A 619 23.04 12.44 -10.45
N ASP A 620 23.94 11.54 -10.05
CA ASP A 620 24.67 11.65 -8.79
C ASP A 620 25.53 12.92 -8.75
N GLU A 621 26.18 13.27 -9.86
CA GLU A 621 26.93 14.52 -10.00
C GLU A 621 26.03 15.76 -9.89
N LEU A 622 24.87 15.77 -10.56
CA LEU A 622 23.89 16.86 -10.48
C LEU A 622 23.35 17.02 -9.06
N LEU A 623 23.01 15.93 -8.37
CA LEU A 623 22.59 15.98 -6.98
C LEU A 623 23.70 16.57 -6.11
N LEU A 624 24.95 16.13 -6.29
CA LEU A 624 26.08 16.59 -5.50
C LEU A 624 26.46 18.05 -5.79
N ARG A 625 26.50 18.48 -7.04
CA ARG A 625 27.07 19.76 -7.48
C ARG A 625 26.03 20.83 -7.81
N GLY A 626 24.80 20.43 -8.12
CA GLY A 626 23.75 21.34 -8.55
C GLY A 626 23.39 22.40 -7.50
N GLU A 627 22.98 23.57 -7.96
CA GLU A 627 22.68 24.74 -7.13
C GLU A 627 21.21 24.81 -6.72
N PHE A 628 20.71 23.73 -6.13
CA PHE A 628 19.39 23.65 -5.50
C PHE A 628 19.48 23.26 -4.01
N ASP A 629 18.59 23.79 -3.19
CA ASP A 629 18.52 23.50 -1.75
C ASP A 629 17.57 22.33 -1.46
N LEU A 630 16.45 22.31 -2.18
CA LEU A 630 15.37 21.33 -2.07
C LEU A 630 15.40 20.38 -3.29
N VAL A 631 14.93 19.16 -3.13
CA VAL A 631 14.64 18.23 -4.25
C VAL A 631 13.22 17.73 -4.11
N PHE A 632 12.37 18.04 -5.09
CA PHE A 632 11.03 17.48 -5.12
C PHE A 632 11.08 16.01 -5.55
N THR A 633 10.62 15.12 -4.68
CA THR A 633 10.57 13.68 -4.93
C THR A 633 9.45 13.04 -4.13
N GLU A 634 8.81 12.01 -4.69
CA GLU A 634 7.91 11.15 -3.91
C GLU A 634 8.69 10.13 -3.06
N MET A 635 10.01 10.02 -3.27
CA MET A 635 10.91 9.12 -2.56
C MET A 635 11.67 9.85 -1.45
N LEU A 636 10.98 10.24 -0.38
CA LEU A 636 11.55 11.03 0.73
C LEU A 636 12.79 10.39 1.40
N ARG A 637 12.98 9.07 1.28
CA ARG A 637 14.12 8.31 1.83
C ARG A 637 15.21 8.03 0.79
N ASP A 638 15.21 8.70 -0.36
CA ASP A 638 16.28 8.56 -1.34
C ASP A 638 17.62 9.01 -0.73
N ARG A 639 18.51 8.04 -0.55
CA ARG A 639 19.81 8.24 0.09
C ARG A 639 20.70 9.14 -0.76
N ARG A 640 20.56 9.17 -2.08
CA ARG A 640 21.37 10.03 -2.97
C ARG A 640 21.12 11.51 -2.67
N ILE A 641 19.86 11.91 -2.51
CA ILE A 641 19.46 13.28 -2.14
C ILE A 641 20.09 13.67 -0.81
N SER A 642 19.91 12.83 0.22
CA SER A 642 20.43 13.13 1.56
C SER A 642 21.97 13.15 1.62
N ARG A 643 22.65 12.23 0.90
CA ARG A 643 24.13 12.21 0.77
C ARG A 643 24.67 13.44 0.08
N ALA A 644 23.93 13.95 -0.90
CA ALA A 644 24.24 15.21 -1.57
C ALA A 644 24.00 16.45 -0.68
N GLY A 645 23.45 16.24 0.52
CA GLY A 645 23.14 17.31 1.46
C GLY A 645 21.93 18.14 1.05
N LYS A 646 21.08 17.60 0.18
CA LYS A 646 19.85 18.21 -0.32
C LYS A 646 18.67 17.79 0.54
N ILE A 647 17.64 18.63 0.58
CA ILE A 647 16.44 18.37 1.40
C ILE A 647 15.35 17.76 0.50
N PRO A 648 14.90 16.51 0.74
CA PRO A 648 13.78 15.95 0.01
C PRO A 648 12.47 16.63 0.42
N LEU A 649 11.66 16.99 -0.57
CA LEU A 649 10.32 17.56 -0.42
C LEU A 649 9.34 16.72 -1.26
N SER A 650 8.16 16.40 -0.75
CA SER A 650 7.12 15.68 -1.52
C SER A 650 5.76 16.35 -1.44
N VAL A 651 4.82 15.90 -2.27
CA VAL A 651 3.45 16.42 -2.27
C VAL A 651 2.76 16.26 -0.91
N LYS A 652 3.11 15.23 -0.13
CA LYS A 652 2.57 14.97 1.22
C LYS A 652 2.90 16.06 2.24
N GLN A 653 3.91 16.86 1.96
CA GLN A 653 4.36 17.95 2.83
C GLN A 653 3.82 19.31 2.38
N LEU A 654 3.04 19.33 1.29
CA LEU A 654 2.37 20.52 0.79
C LEU A 654 0.92 20.51 1.30
N HIS A 655 0.39 21.70 1.58
CA HIS A 655 -0.97 21.90 2.05
C HIS A 655 -1.72 22.90 1.16
N PRO A 656 -2.95 22.60 0.73
CA PRO A 656 -3.77 23.49 -0.09
C PRO A 656 -4.51 24.55 0.76
N GLY A 657 -5.13 25.50 0.09
CA GLY A 657 -5.87 26.61 0.68
C GLY A 657 -4.97 27.71 1.23
N TYR A 658 -5.57 28.81 1.68
CA TYR A 658 -4.84 29.97 2.21
C TYR A 658 -4.00 29.62 3.44
N THR A 659 -4.62 28.94 4.42
CA THR A 659 -3.91 28.48 5.63
C THR A 659 -2.85 27.43 5.29
N GLY A 660 -3.11 26.55 4.31
CA GLY A 660 -2.14 25.57 3.86
C GLY A 660 -0.92 26.20 3.19
N ALA A 661 -1.11 27.22 2.36
CA ALA A 661 0.00 27.97 1.75
C ALA A 661 0.97 28.52 2.81
N VAL A 662 0.44 29.14 3.87
CA VAL A 662 1.25 29.63 4.99
C VAL A 662 1.96 28.48 5.72
N ARG A 663 1.27 27.36 5.99
CA ARG A 663 1.86 26.17 6.63
C ARG A 663 3.01 25.60 5.81
N THR A 664 2.82 25.45 4.50
CA THR A 664 3.85 24.96 3.58
C THR A 664 5.04 25.91 3.51
N ALA A 665 4.81 27.22 3.41
CA ALA A 665 5.89 28.21 3.41
C ALA A 665 6.72 28.14 4.71
N ARG A 666 6.07 28.08 5.89
CA ARG A 666 6.76 27.92 7.18
C ARG A 666 7.54 26.61 7.27
N PHE A 667 6.96 25.52 6.78
CA PHE A 667 7.60 24.22 6.78
C PHE A 667 8.89 24.24 5.93
N ILE A 668 8.81 24.76 4.71
CA ILE A 668 9.97 24.91 3.81
C ILE A 668 11.03 25.84 4.42
N GLN A 669 10.63 26.97 5.00
CA GLN A 669 11.53 27.87 5.71
C GLN A 669 12.29 27.15 6.83
N GLY A 670 11.58 26.40 7.67
CA GLY A 670 12.18 25.62 8.76
C GLY A 670 13.16 24.56 8.27
N LEU A 671 12.82 23.86 7.19
CA LEU A 671 13.72 22.89 6.55
C LEU A 671 15.02 23.55 6.08
N LEU A 672 14.92 24.67 5.36
CA LEU A 672 16.06 25.42 4.83
C LEU A 672 16.96 25.97 5.94
N ALA A 673 16.34 26.50 7.01
CA ALA A 673 17.03 27.06 8.17
C ALA A 673 17.78 25.99 9.00
N SER A 674 17.29 24.74 9.03
CA SER A 674 17.88 23.68 9.85
C SER A 674 19.35 23.38 9.52
N GLY A 675 19.75 23.55 8.26
CA GLY A 675 21.08 23.17 7.77
C GLY A 675 21.41 21.67 7.92
N PHE A 676 20.45 20.84 8.33
CA PHE A 676 20.68 19.45 8.73
C PHE A 676 21.33 18.65 7.59
N TYR A 677 20.69 18.60 6.43
CA TYR A 677 21.18 17.81 5.29
C TYR A 677 22.56 18.28 4.82
N ARG A 678 22.79 19.61 4.76
CA ARG A 678 24.09 20.19 4.40
C ARG A 678 25.21 19.74 5.35
N ARG A 679 24.94 19.66 6.66
CA ARG A 679 25.91 19.21 7.67
C ARG A 679 26.34 17.76 7.49
N TYR A 680 25.44 16.90 6.99
CA TYR A 680 25.69 15.48 6.77
C TYR A 680 26.06 15.13 5.32
N ARG A 681 26.29 16.14 4.47
CA ARG A 681 26.73 15.95 3.09
C ARG A 681 28.03 15.14 3.05
N GLY A 682 28.08 14.13 2.19
CA GLY A 682 29.27 13.30 1.99
C GLY A 682 29.59 12.34 3.14
N MET A 683 28.79 12.27 4.21
CA MET A 683 28.95 11.20 5.19
C MET A 683 28.65 9.86 4.51
N PRO A 684 29.61 8.90 4.50
CA PRO A 684 29.35 7.59 3.98
C PRO A 684 28.25 6.96 4.84
N VAL A 685 27.10 6.69 4.22
CA VAL A 685 26.12 5.77 4.84
C VAL A 685 26.86 4.45 4.89
N ALA A 686 27.22 3.99 6.09
CA ALA A 686 28.02 2.79 6.30
C ALA A 686 27.42 1.66 5.46
N HIS A 687 28.02 1.39 4.31
CA HIS A 687 27.71 0.23 3.51
C HIS A 687 28.13 -0.95 4.37
N GLY A 688 27.29 -1.98 4.43
CA GLY A 688 27.66 -3.27 5.01
C GLY A 688 28.72 -3.96 4.16
N GLU A 689 29.83 -3.28 3.84
CA GLU A 689 31.01 -3.89 3.28
C GLU A 689 31.44 -4.99 4.24
N ARG A 690 31.37 -6.24 3.76
CA ARG A 690 32.01 -7.36 4.41
C ARG A 690 33.46 -6.96 4.60
N LEU A 691 33.87 -6.79 5.86
CA LEU A 691 35.29 -6.71 6.21
C LEU A 691 36.01 -7.86 5.48
N PRO A 692 37.13 -7.61 4.79
CA PRO A 692 37.91 -8.69 4.21
C PRO A 692 38.22 -9.69 5.32
N PRO A 693 38.19 -11.01 5.03
CA PRO A 693 38.56 -12.00 6.02
C PRO A 693 39.96 -11.62 6.52
N ARG A 694 40.07 -11.35 7.82
CA ARG A 694 41.36 -11.07 8.43
C ARG A 694 42.25 -12.28 8.14
N GLY A 695 43.23 -12.09 7.26
CA GLY A 695 44.33 -13.02 7.10
C GLY A 695 44.96 -13.21 8.47
N GLY A 696 45.01 -14.46 8.92
CA GLY A 696 45.69 -14.82 10.15
C GLY A 696 47.19 -14.60 10.00
N ASN A 697 47.75 -13.89 10.97
CA ASN A 697 49.06 -14.17 11.54
C ASN A 697 48.88 -14.29 13.05
#